data_AF-A0A317M3C5-F1
#
_entry.id   AF-A0A317M3C5-F1
#
_cell.length_a   1.000
_cell.length_b   1.000
_cell.length_c   1.000
_cell.angle_alpha   90.00
_cell.angle_beta   90.00
_cell.angle_gamma   90.00
#
_symmetry.space_group_name_H-M   'P 1'
#
loop_
_entity.id
_entity.type
_entity.pdbx_description
1 polymer ?
#
loop_
_entity_poly.entity_id
_entity_poly.type
_entity_poly.pdbx_seq_one_letter_code
_entity_poly.pdbx_strand_id
1 'polypeptide(L)'
;MRALVSILFMLGVAQPLTAEPMSGRGAVFAVPAPGSVSLQYLRCEMLVNPVGIDVTLPRLSWEIAGTNRNVMQTAYQVMVASTPEKLAAGQADLWNSGKIISRNSIHIPYNGKALQSRQQCYWKVKVWTTAGESAWSNAGSWSMGLLNRSDWKARWIGADTSFAWDSAHTKFSRLSARYYRKPFVVQQAVKRATVYVAGPGSYELYINGKRTGTEVLSQSPTDFRKTVKYNTYDVTNAIHKGENVIGAVLGNGRYFTMRQAYKPHKITTFGYPRLLLQLEVIYADGKQEIINSDPTWKLTADGPIRTNNEYDGEEYDANKEMPGWNTPGFNDKTWQQAEAVPAPEGVLRAQMNEPMRIVDRLHPLSIKEKKPGVYIVDMGQNMVGWMQLKVKGKKGQQVVMRFAETLKADGSLYVDNLRDAKVTDIYTLKGQGEETWAPAFVYHGFRYVEISGYPGQLQKSDLEGQVISDDLAHTGTFETSDPTINGIYKNAYWGILGNYKGMPLDCPQRNERMPWLGDRATGAYGESFLFDNAKLYAKWLDDIEQSQTKAGAIPDVAPAYWNYYSDNMTWPGTYLMIANTLYEQYGDLQPITKHYASMKQWLHYMRSKYLVEGIMTKDKYGDWCVPPESKQLIHTKDPSRITDGALIATAYYYHYLNMMAKFAGLLHQPNDVTAFKAAADSIRTTFNKRFFHTDHYGNNTVTANLLPLSFEMVPAGMRERVFKHITDSTLLKYGGHISTGLIGTQWLMRGMTHNGRADIAYQIAADRDYPGWGYMVENGATTIWELWNGNTAAPAMNSHNHVMLLGDLLVWLYEDIAGIKSGAAGYSQLEMKPVLVPGLDRANASYHTMYGMVRSSWKKDINKFTWKLTIPANTTASVYIPARAVSGILEGGRPIADVKDITFLRMEDDRAVYKIGSGDYEFTSDLQLPWKKGIVEDEFIFEDAPFPESHAATLAETPKGLVAAWFGGTKERNPDVGIWVSRKEGDKWTTPVEVANGIMSDTERVACWNPVLYQVPGGALQLYYKTGTRVATWKGWMKTSADGGLTWSAAQALPDGFLGPVKNKPVLLDNGELLCPSSTEGNGWKVHFECSTDNGKTWTMRGPINDGKTFNVIQPSVLKHGKGKLQILCRSKEGAVVQSWSEDNGKTWSALSATALPNNNSGTDAVTLADGRQLIVYNHVKTPAGKSKGARTPLNVAVSDDGIHWSAALVLEGSPVSQYSYPSVIQTADGYVHVVYTWRRQRIRHVKIDPRALELKPINNEQWP
;
A
#
# COMPACT_ATOMS: atom_id res chain seq x y z
N MET A 1 31.50 -14.16 -22.32
CA MET A 1 31.01 -15.03 -21.22
C MET A 1 29.48 -14.93 -21.13
N ARG A 2 28.74 -15.08 -22.22
CA ARG A 2 28.09 -16.30 -22.73
C ARG A 2 28.74 -17.66 -22.41
N ALA A 3 27.85 -18.64 -22.20
CA ALA A 3 28.02 -20.10 -22.10
C ALA A 3 28.38 -20.71 -20.73
N LEU A 4 27.37 -20.91 -19.85
CA LEU A 4 27.20 -22.07 -18.94
C LEU A 4 25.95 -21.97 -18.02
N VAL A 5 24.80 -21.49 -18.54
CA VAL A 5 23.52 -21.51 -17.79
C VAL A 5 22.40 -22.09 -18.67
N SER A 6 22.67 -23.25 -19.26
CA SER A 6 21.68 -24.03 -20.00
C SER A 6 22.12 -25.49 -19.97
N ILE A 7 21.83 -26.18 -18.86
CA ILE A 7 21.60 -27.63 -18.69
C ILE A 7 21.41 -27.82 -17.17
N LEU A 8 20.17 -27.66 -16.71
CA LEU A 8 19.59 -28.19 -15.45
C LEU A 8 18.20 -27.54 -15.24
N PHE A 9 17.30 -27.72 -16.21
CA PHE A 9 15.87 -27.42 -16.05
C PHE A 9 15.05 -28.51 -16.76
N MET A 10 15.27 -29.76 -16.38
CA MET A 10 14.24 -30.79 -16.45
C MET A 10 14.41 -31.68 -15.22
N LEU A 11 13.31 -31.81 -14.46
CA LEU A 11 13.09 -32.67 -13.30
C LEU A 11 13.64 -32.17 -11.94
N GLY A 12 12.74 -31.55 -11.19
CA GLY A 12 12.35 -32.11 -9.89
C GLY A 12 13.08 -31.62 -8.65
N VAL A 13 12.38 -30.75 -7.90
CA VAL A 13 12.46 -30.57 -6.44
C VAL A 13 13.72 -29.87 -5.90
N ALA A 14 13.64 -28.55 -5.74
CA ALA A 14 14.45 -27.81 -4.77
C ALA A 14 13.51 -26.93 -3.92
N GLN A 15 13.50 -27.22 -2.62
CA GLN A 15 12.72 -26.55 -1.59
C GLN A 15 13.15 -25.06 -1.47
N PRO A 16 12.22 -24.13 -1.19
CA PRO A 16 12.60 -22.79 -0.77
C PRO A 16 13.29 -22.88 0.59
N LEU A 17 14.50 -22.33 0.69
CA LEU A 17 15.15 -22.03 1.97
C LEU A 17 14.29 -20.98 2.69
N THR A 18 13.38 -21.49 3.51
CA THR A 18 12.65 -20.73 4.53
C THR A 18 13.67 -20.17 5.51
N ALA A 19 13.72 -18.85 5.65
CA ALA A 19 14.24 -18.25 6.87
C ALA A 19 13.44 -18.82 8.04
N GLU A 20 14.10 -19.54 8.95
CA GLU A 20 13.48 -19.97 10.20
C GLU A 20 13.08 -18.73 10.99
N PRO A 21 11.78 -18.53 11.31
CA PRO A 21 11.40 -17.54 12.29
C PRO A 21 11.89 -18.06 13.64
N MET A 22 12.77 -17.30 14.31
CA MET A 22 13.15 -17.59 15.69
C MET A 22 11.88 -17.68 16.54
N SER A 23 11.57 -18.91 16.90
CA SER A 23 10.36 -19.34 17.57
C SER A 23 10.32 -18.85 19.01
N GLY A 24 9.24 -18.17 19.36
CA GLY A 24 8.81 -17.93 20.73
C GLY A 24 7.30 -17.78 20.77
N ARG A 25 6.60 -18.92 20.84
CA ARG A 25 5.12 -19.10 20.87
C ARG A 25 4.39 -19.14 19.52
N GLY A 26 4.77 -20.10 18.67
CA GLY A 26 3.82 -20.66 17.71
C GLY A 26 2.81 -21.54 18.46
N ALA A 27 1.54 -21.15 18.47
CA ALA A 27 0.47 -22.06 18.88
C ALA A 27 0.46 -23.24 17.92
N VAL A 28 0.62 -24.47 18.43
CA VAL A 28 0.51 -25.69 17.64
C VAL A 28 -0.94 -25.82 17.18
N PHE A 29 -1.20 -25.61 15.90
CA PHE A 29 -2.50 -25.85 15.28
C PHE A 29 -2.70 -27.37 15.13
N ALA A 30 -3.55 -27.96 15.96
CA ALA A 30 -4.01 -29.33 15.75
C ALA A 30 -5.03 -29.33 14.62
N VAL A 31 -4.77 -30.09 13.54
CA VAL A 31 -5.76 -30.33 12.48
C VAL A 31 -6.80 -31.31 13.05
N PRO A 32 -8.07 -30.90 13.22
CA PRO A 32 -9.11 -31.78 13.73
C PRO A 32 -9.43 -32.90 12.74
N ALA A 33 -9.90 -34.03 13.26
CA ALA A 33 -10.43 -35.12 12.43
C ALA A 33 -11.62 -34.61 11.58
N PRO A 34 -11.83 -35.12 10.36
CA PRO A 34 -12.94 -34.72 9.50
C PRO A 34 -14.27 -34.80 10.24
N GLY A 35 -15.00 -33.69 10.31
CA GLY A 35 -16.30 -33.60 10.99
C GLY A 35 -16.29 -33.11 12.43
N SER A 36 -15.14 -32.75 13.02
CA SER A 36 -15.07 -32.21 14.39
C SER A 36 -14.82 -30.70 14.43
N VAL A 37 -15.50 -30.00 15.33
CA VAL A 37 -15.33 -28.56 15.60
C VAL A 37 -14.40 -28.37 16.80
N SER A 38 -13.41 -27.51 16.67
CA SER A 38 -12.50 -27.12 17.75
C SER A 38 -12.50 -25.61 18.00
N LEU A 39 -11.96 -25.21 19.15
CA LEU A 39 -11.84 -23.82 19.55
C LEU A 39 -10.36 -23.47 19.67
N GLN A 40 -10.00 -22.33 19.13
CA GLN A 40 -8.63 -21.82 19.14
C GLN A 40 -8.58 -20.32 19.42
N TYR A 41 -7.38 -19.81 19.63
CA TYR A 41 -7.10 -18.39 19.77
C TYR A 41 -8.00 -17.67 20.79
N LEU A 42 -8.08 -18.26 21.99
CA LEU A 42 -8.77 -17.69 23.14
C LEU A 42 -8.10 -16.39 23.56
N ARG A 43 -8.89 -15.33 23.68
CA ARG A 43 -8.43 -13.98 24.02
C ARG A 43 -9.25 -13.39 25.15
N CYS A 44 -8.59 -12.67 26.04
CA CYS A 44 -9.18 -11.82 27.07
C CYS A 44 -8.72 -10.39 26.80
N GLU A 45 -9.66 -9.45 26.60
CA GLU A 45 -9.36 -8.09 26.12
C GLU A 45 -8.44 -8.10 24.89
N MET A 46 -8.73 -8.99 23.93
CA MET A 46 -7.97 -9.15 22.68
C MET A 46 -6.51 -9.65 22.86
N LEU A 47 -6.11 -10.00 24.09
CA LEU A 47 -4.77 -10.50 24.43
C LEU A 47 -4.82 -12.01 24.72
N VAL A 48 -3.74 -12.71 24.39
CA VAL A 48 -3.57 -14.14 24.75
C VAL A 48 -2.93 -14.23 26.13
N ASN A 49 -3.66 -14.81 27.08
CA ASN A 49 -3.22 -15.03 28.45
C ASN A 49 -2.62 -13.79 29.15
N PRO A 50 -3.30 -12.63 29.17
CA PRO A 50 -2.72 -11.40 29.69
C PRO A 50 -2.50 -11.44 31.20
N VAL A 51 -1.45 -10.78 31.66
CA VAL A 51 -1.06 -10.73 33.07
C VAL A 51 -1.21 -9.31 33.59
N GLY A 52 -1.91 -9.14 34.71
CA GLY A 52 -2.02 -7.87 35.41
C GLY A 52 -2.92 -6.83 34.74
N ILE A 53 -4.03 -7.24 34.12
CA ILE A 53 -5.01 -6.32 33.52
C ILE A 53 -5.78 -5.55 34.60
N ASP A 54 -6.30 -4.36 34.26
CA ASP A 54 -7.12 -3.54 35.17
C ASP A 54 -8.59 -3.38 34.71
N VAL A 55 -8.99 -4.09 33.65
CA VAL A 55 -10.39 -4.17 33.20
C VAL A 55 -11.15 -5.17 34.08
N THR A 56 -12.05 -4.69 34.93
CA THR A 56 -12.76 -5.51 35.93
C THR A 56 -13.93 -6.33 35.35
N LEU A 57 -14.39 -6.00 34.15
CA LEU A 57 -15.35 -6.76 33.36
C LEU A 57 -14.69 -7.16 32.02
N PRO A 58 -13.64 -8.01 32.04
CA PRO A 58 -12.89 -8.31 30.84
C PRO A 58 -13.75 -9.06 29.82
N ARG A 59 -13.49 -8.82 28.54
CA ARG A 59 -14.22 -9.40 27.41
C ARG A 59 -13.46 -10.58 26.83
N LEU A 60 -14.18 -11.67 26.58
CA LEU A 60 -13.65 -12.94 26.11
C LEU A 60 -14.02 -13.16 24.64
N SER A 61 -13.07 -13.63 23.85
CA SER A 61 -13.25 -13.96 22.44
C SER A 61 -12.62 -15.31 22.11
N TRP A 62 -13.19 -16.04 21.15
CA TRP A 62 -12.67 -17.31 20.65
C TRP A 62 -12.92 -17.48 19.16
N GLU A 63 -12.03 -18.19 18.50
CA GLU A 63 -12.21 -18.61 17.12
C GLU A 63 -12.69 -20.05 17.05
N ILE A 64 -13.56 -20.32 16.08
CA ILE A 64 -14.06 -21.66 15.79
C ILE A 64 -13.28 -22.19 14.59
N ALA A 65 -12.69 -23.38 14.73
CA ALA A 65 -12.02 -24.07 13.65
C ALA A 65 -12.82 -25.32 13.24
N GLY A 66 -12.90 -25.56 11.93
CA GLY A 66 -13.55 -26.71 11.33
C GLY A 66 -13.34 -26.74 9.82
N THR A 67 -13.32 -27.94 9.23
CA THR A 67 -13.10 -28.13 7.79
C THR A 67 -14.40 -28.21 6.98
N ASN A 68 -15.55 -28.25 7.65
CA ASN A 68 -16.86 -28.32 7.01
C ASN A 68 -17.31 -26.93 6.53
N ARG A 69 -18.16 -26.90 5.50
CA ARG A 69 -18.87 -25.67 5.11
C ARG A 69 -20.00 -25.34 6.09
N ASN A 70 -20.39 -24.08 6.15
CA ASN A 70 -21.57 -23.59 6.88
C ASN A 70 -21.55 -23.89 8.40
N VAL A 71 -20.37 -23.95 9.00
CA VAL A 71 -20.20 -24.05 10.45
C VAL A 71 -20.58 -22.71 11.09
N MET A 72 -21.66 -22.70 11.87
CA MET A 72 -22.19 -21.53 12.58
C MET A 72 -22.41 -21.88 14.06
N GLN A 73 -21.99 -21.01 14.97
CA GLN A 73 -22.30 -21.14 16.39
C GLN A 73 -23.79 -20.91 16.62
N THR A 74 -24.40 -21.70 17.50
CA THR A 74 -25.78 -21.55 17.95
C THR A 74 -25.88 -21.29 19.45
N ALA A 75 -24.90 -21.76 20.23
CA ALA A 75 -24.79 -21.49 21.66
C ALA A 75 -23.33 -21.59 22.14
N TYR A 76 -23.06 -21.03 23.31
CA TYR A 76 -21.78 -21.19 24.02
C TYR A 76 -21.97 -21.40 25.52
N GLN A 77 -20.95 -21.89 26.19
CA GLN A 77 -20.82 -21.90 27.65
C GLN A 77 -19.38 -21.55 28.05
N VAL A 78 -19.24 -20.56 28.94
CA VAL A 78 -17.96 -20.16 29.54
C VAL A 78 -17.92 -20.61 31.00
N MET A 79 -16.78 -21.15 31.39
CA MET A 79 -16.45 -21.46 32.79
C MET A 79 -15.18 -20.73 33.18
N VAL A 80 -15.18 -20.08 34.34
CA VAL A 80 -14.05 -19.37 34.94
C VAL A 80 -13.86 -19.83 36.37
N ALA A 81 -12.63 -20.16 36.73
CA ALA A 81 -12.25 -20.59 38.07
C ALA A 81 -10.99 -19.86 38.57
N SER A 82 -10.81 -19.85 39.90
CA SER A 82 -9.66 -19.22 40.57
C SER A 82 -8.36 -20.03 40.48
N THR A 83 -8.44 -21.32 40.16
CA THR A 83 -7.28 -22.20 39.98
C THR A 83 -7.50 -23.16 38.80
N PRO A 84 -6.43 -23.67 38.17
CA PRO A 84 -6.56 -24.61 37.06
C PRO A 84 -7.16 -25.96 37.51
N GLU A 85 -6.89 -26.40 38.75
CA GLU A 85 -7.44 -27.66 39.31
C GLU A 85 -8.96 -27.59 39.44
N LYS A 86 -9.48 -26.45 39.96
CA LYS A 86 -10.93 -26.22 40.03
C LYS A 86 -11.57 -26.22 38.64
N LEU A 87 -10.95 -25.55 37.67
CA LEU A 87 -11.44 -25.51 36.29
C LEU A 87 -11.46 -26.92 35.65
N ALA A 88 -10.42 -27.71 35.88
CA ALA A 88 -10.31 -29.09 35.40
C ALA A 88 -11.41 -29.98 36.02
N ALA A 89 -11.68 -29.82 37.32
CA ALA A 89 -12.75 -30.51 38.04
C ALA A 89 -14.18 -30.00 37.71
N GLY A 90 -14.33 -29.04 36.80
CA GLY A 90 -15.63 -28.45 36.45
C GLY A 90 -16.20 -27.52 37.52
N GLN A 91 -15.39 -27.06 38.47
CA GLN A 91 -15.78 -26.14 39.53
C GLN A 91 -15.45 -24.70 39.12
N ALA A 92 -16.41 -24.05 38.48
CA ALA A 92 -16.29 -22.66 38.03
C ALA A 92 -16.67 -21.66 39.14
N ASP A 93 -15.81 -21.55 40.14
CA ASP A 93 -16.10 -20.77 41.37
C ASP A 93 -16.15 -19.25 41.17
N LEU A 94 -15.71 -18.73 40.02
CA LEU A 94 -15.78 -17.32 39.66
C LEU A 94 -16.97 -17.03 38.73
N TRP A 95 -17.14 -17.82 37.67
CA TRP A 95 -18.24 -17.65 36.72
C TRP A 95 -18.56 -18.91 35.94
N ASN A 96 -19.85 -19.25 35.84
CA ASN A 96 -20.35 -20.20 34.85
C ASN A 96 -21.52 -19.53 34.12
N SER A 97 -21.39 -19.33 32.81
CA SER A 97 -22.46 -18.69 32.04
C SER A 97 -23.69 -19.60 31.87
N GLY A 98 -23.55 -20.90 32.08
CA GLY A 98 -24.48 -21.89 31.54
C GLY A 98 -24.48 -21.86 30.00
N LYS A 99 -25.39 -22.64 29.40
CA LYS A 99 -25.57 -22.64 27.93
C LYS A 99 -26.34 -21.39 27.51
N ILE A 100 -25.67 -20.46 26.86
CA ILE A 100 -26.25 -19.24 26.31
C ILE A 100 -26.56 -19.44 24.82
N ILE A 101 -27.82 -19.27 24.43
CA ILE A 101 -28.24 -19.33 23.02
C ILE A 101 -27.83 -18.02 22.33
N SER A 102 -26.67 -18.02 21.69
CA SER A 102 -26.12 -16.87 20.99
C SER A 102 -25.07 -17.31 19.96
N ARG A 103 -25.01 -16.56 18.86
CA ARG A 103 -23.99 -16.73 17.82
C ARG A 103 -22.72 -15.94 18.12
N ASN A 104 -22.73 -15.05 19.11
CA ASN A 104 -21.58 -14.19 19.40
C ASN A 104 -20.41 -15.02 19.95
N SER A 105 -19.22 -14.81 19.39
CA SER A 105 -17.96 -15.44 19.82
C SER A 105 -16.85 -14.42 20.09
N ILE A 106 -17.18 -13.13 20.02
CA ILE A 106 -16.26 -12.02 20.20
C ILE A 106 -16.81 -11.05 21.24
N HIS A 107 -15.91 -10.46 22.02
CA HIS A 107 -16.21 -9.41 23.01
C HIS A 107 -17.26 -9.79 24.07
N ILE A 108 -17.30 -11.06 24.51
CA ILE A 108 -18.26 -11.54 25.51
C ILE A 108 -17.85 -11.03 26.89
N PRO A 109 -18.59 -10.10 27.52
CA PRO A 109 -18.20 -9.54 28.80
C PRO A 109 -18.29 -10.61 29.89
N TYR A 110 -17.27 -10.66 30.74
CA TYR A 110 -17.31 -11.42 31.98
C TYR A 110 -18.49 -10.96 32.84
N ASN A 111 -19.33 -11.91 33.27
CA ASN A 111 -20.53 -11.65 34.06
C ASN A 111 -20.58 -12.51 35.33
N GLY A 112 -19.41 -12.71 35.96
CA GLY A 112 -19.27 -13.49 37.19
C GLY A 112 -19.11 -12.65 38.44
N LYS A 113 -18.52 -13.24 39.47
CA LYS A 113 -18.18 -12.54 40.72
C LYS A 113 -17.22 -11.37 40.46
N ALA A 114 -17.39 -10.27 41.17
CA ALA A 114 -16.50 -9.11 41.07
C ALA A 114 -15.03 -9.51 41.24
N LEU A 115 -14.20 -9.11 40.27
CA LEU A 115 -12.78 -9.44 40.25
C LEU A 115 -12.00 -8.50 41.19
N GLN A 116 -11.04 -9.06 41.91
CA GLN A 116 -10.20 -8.36 42.88
C GLN A 116 -8.75 -8.25 42.38
N SER A 117 -7.99 -7.31 42.95
CA SER A 117 -6.56 -7.16 42.66
C SER A 117 -5.81 -8.48 42.87
N ARG A 118 -4.83 -8.78 41.99
CA ARG A 118 -3.99 -10.00 42.01
C ARG A 118 -4.70 -11.33 41.73
N GLN A 119 -6.01 -11.30 41.48
CA GLN A 119 -6.80 -12.50 41.27
C GLN A 119 -6.38 -13.21 39.97
N GLN A 120 -6.11 -14.51 40.07
CA GLN A 120 -5.89 -15.36 38.91
C GLN A 120 -7.23 -15.90 38.43
N CYS A 121 -7.42 -15.92 37.12
CA CYS A 121 -8.61 -16.42 36.47
C CYS A 121 -8.19 -17.39 35.38
N TYR A 122 -8.72 -18.60 35.42
CA TYR A 122 -8.55 -19.62 34.41
C TYR A 122 -9.90 -19.88 33.78
N TRP A 123 -9.96 -19.97 32.46
CA TRP A 123 -11.23 -20.13 31.77
C TRP A 123 -11.16 -21.10 30.61
N LYS A 124 -12.31 -21.68 30.30
CA LYS A 124 -12.52 -22.51 29.11
C LYS A 124 -13.90 -22.24 28.55
N VAL A 125 -14.06 -22.48 27.26
CA VAL A 125 -15.31 -22.31 26.55
C VAL A 125 -15.67 -23.59 25.79
N LYS A 126 -16.97 -23.86 25.68
CA LYS A 126 -17.55 -24.89 24.82
C LYS A 126 -18.60 -24.23 23.92
N VAL A 127 -18.72 -24.70 22.69
CA VAL A 127 -19.71 -24.20 21.73
C VAL A 127 -20.58 -25.31 21.16
N TRP A 128 -21.80 -24.94 20.79
CA TRP A 128 -22.67 -25.74 19.94
C TRP A 128 -22.73 -25.07 18.58
N THR A 129 -22.63 -25.87 17.53
CA THR A 129 -22.65 -25.37 16.15
C THR A 129 -23.59 -26.18 15.27
N THR A 130 -23.80 -25.73 14.04
CA THR A 130 -24.47 -26.49 12.98
C THR A 130 -23.74 -27.78 12.59
N ALA A 131 -22.45 -27.92 12.92
CA ALA A 131 -21.65 -29.12 12.70
C ALA A 131 -21.46 -29.98 13.97
N GLY A 132 -22.26 -29.73 15.01
CA GLY A 132 -22.22 -30.45 16.28
C GLY A 132 -21.62 -29.65 17.44
N GLU A 133 -21.45 -30.34 18.56
CA GLU A 133 -20.90 -29.79 19.80
C GLU A 133 -19.36 -29.90 19.80
N SER A 134 -18.67 -28.86 20.28
CA SER A 134 -17.22 -28.90 20.46
C SER A 134 -16.84 -29.62 21.75
N ALA A 135 -15.61 -30.13 21.82
CA ALA A 135 -14.96 -30.34 23.11
C ALA A 135 -14.82 -28.99 23.85
N TRP A 136 -14.52 -29.06 25.16
CA TRP A 136 -14.04 -27.87 25.86
C TRP A 136 -12.74 -27.39 25.22
N SER A 137 -12.56 -26.08 25.10
CA SER A 137 -11.30 -25.49 24.70
C SER A 137 -10.18 -25.87 25.68
N ASN A 138 -8.94 -25.74 25.23
CA ASN A 138 -7.82 -25.61 26.17
C ASN A 138 -8.08 -24.42 27.12
N ALA A 139 -7.56 -24.53 28.35
CA ALA A 139 -7.72 -23.47 29.33
C ALA A 139 -6.91 -22.24 28.92
N GLY A 140 -7.57 -21.10 28.80
CA GLY A 140 -6.94 -19.78 28.80
C GLY A 140 -6.83 -19.25 30.23
N SER A 141 -6.11 -18.15 30.41
CA SER A 141 -5.99 -17.48 31.71
C SER A 141 -5.97 -15.96 31.56
N TRP A 142 -6.22 -15.24 32.65
CA TRP A 142 -5.76 -13.88 32.83
C TRP A 142 -5.52 -13.64 34.32
N SER A 143 -4.79 -12.58 34.65
CA SER A 143 -4.70 -12.12 36.02
C SER A 143 -5.02 -10.63 36.16
N MET A 144 -5.62 -10.28 37.29
CA MET A 144 -5.87 -8.90 37.65
C MET A 144 -4.59 -8.27 38.19
N GLY A 145 -4.35 -7.02 37.80
CA GLY A 145 -3.26 -6.20 38.31
C GLY A 145 -3.56 -5.61 39.69
N LEU A 146 -3.02 -4.42 39.93
CA LEU A 146 -3.32 -3.60 41.10
C LEU A 146 -4.42 -2.59 40.71
N LEU A 147 -5.64 -2.83 41.18
CA LEU A 147 -6.83 -2.07 40.76
C LEU A 147 -6.95 -0.72 41.49
N ASN A 148 -6.47 -0.64 42.73
CA ASN A 148 -6.60 0.55 43.55
C ASN A 148 -5.24 1.13 43.92
N ARG A 149 -5.18 2.44 44.17
CA ARG A 149 -3.94 3.07 44.65
C ARG A 149 -3.45 2.49 45.98
N SER A 150 -4.36 2.05 46.84
CA SER A 150 -4.04 1.41 48.12
C SER A 150 -3.43 0.01 47.97
N ASP A 151 -3.55 -0.62 46.80
CA ASP A 151 -2.89 -1.90 46.50
C ASP A 151 -1.38 -1.75 46.30
N TRP A 152 -0.93 -0.54 45.93
CA TRP A 152 0.48 -0.18 45.90
C TRP A 152 0.97 0.15 47.31
N LYS A 153 1.97 -0.60 47.77
CA LYS A 153 2.75 -0.38 48.99
C LYS A 153 4.10 0.26 48.69
N ALA A 154 4.54 0.17 47.44
CA ALA A 154 5.74 0.80 46.94
C ALA A 154 5.68 2.34 46.93
N ARG A 155 6.85 2.97 47.00
CA ARG A 155 7.03 4.43 46.91
C ARG A 155 7.80 4.78 45.64
N TRP A 156 7.48 5.93 45.06
CA TRP A 156 8.26 6.49 43.97
C TRP A 156 9.66 6.86 44.48
N ILE A 157 10.69 6.40 43.77
CA ILE A 157 12.09 6.68 44.08
C ILE A 157 12.87 7.18 42.88
N GLY A 158 13.89 8.00 43.12
CA GLY A 158 14.73 8.52 42.05
C GLY A 158 15.76 9.53 42.52
N ALA A 159 16.19 10.37 41.58
CA ALA A 159 17.00 11.54 41.81
C ALA A 159 16.45 12.66 40.92
N ASP A 160 15.78 13.64 41.51
CA ASP A 160 15.17 14.78 40.80
C ASP A 160 16.20 15.89 40.50
N THR A 161 17.37 15.47 39.99
CA THR A 161 18.48 16.35 39.64
C THR A 161 19.31 15.79 38.48
N SER A 162 20.11 16.65 37.87
CA SER A 162 21.15 16.30 36.91
C SER A 162 22.50 16.12 37.62
N PHE A 163 23.35 15.23 37.12
CA PHE A 163 24.69 14.99 37.66
C PHE A 163 25.74 15.89 37.00
N ALA A 164 26.93 15.99 37.58
CA ALA A 164 27.98 16.92 37.13
C ALA A 164 28.43 16.73 35.66
N TRP A 165 28.23 15.54 35.09
CA TRP A 165 28.52 15.22 33.68
C TRP A 165 27.30 15.34 32.75
N ASP A 166 26.11 15.56 33.30
CA ASP A 166 24.90 15.80 32.52
C ASP A 166 24.87 17.26 32.02
N SER A 167 24.11 17.52 30.96
CA SER A 167 23.83 18.87 30.45
C SER A 167 22.36 19.03 30.13
N ALA A 168 21.51 18.87 31.16
CA ALA A 168 20.06 18.79 31.04
C ALA A 168 19.40 20.05 30.47
N HIS A 169 19.99 21.24 30.67
CA HIS A 169 19.39 22.54 30.32
C HIS A 169 20.02 23.20 29.09
N THR A 170 20.30 22.42 28.05
CA THR A 170 20.82 22.92 26.77
C THR A 170 19.89 22.58 25.61
N LYS A 171 20.15 23.13 24.41
CA LYS A 171 19.40 22.75 23.20
C LYS A 171 19.52 21.24 22.92
N PHE A 172 20.73 20.69 23.10
CA PHE A 172 21.04 19.28 22.92
C PHE A 172 21.27 18.65 24.28
N SER A 173 20.20 18.54 25.05
CA SER A 173 20.26 18.04 26.42
C SER A 173 20.93 16.66 26.45
N ARG A 174 21.71 16.41 27.49
CA ARG A 174 22.35 15.11 27.75
C ARG A 174 22.03 14.71 29.17
N LEU A 175 21.46 13.53 29.35
CA LEU A 175 21.06 13.02 30.63
C LEU A 175 21.35 11.52 30.68
N SER A 176 22.22 11.14 31.62
CA SER A 176 22.65 9.76 31.85
C SER A 176 21.52 8.87 32.40
N ALA A 177 21.53 7.59 32.03
CA ALA A 177 20.54 6.63 32.53
C ALA A 177 20.68 6.43 34.05
N ARG A 178 19.56 6.12 34.71
CA ARG A 178 19.52 5.91 36.17
C ARG A 178 19.47 4.41 36.49
N TYR A 179 20.46 3.91 37.23
CA TYR A 179 20.57 2.50 37.64
C TYR A 179 20.10 2.36 39.08
N TYR A 180 19.24 1.39 39.34
CA TYR A 180 18.63 1.11 40.63
C TYR A 180 18.87 -0.34 41.02
N ARG A 181 19.28 -0.63 42.25
CA ARG A 181 19.40 -2.00 42.75
C ARG A 181 18.90 -2.17 44.18
N LYS A 182 18.37 -3.35 44.49
CA LYS A 182 18.05 -3.79 45.86
C LYS A 182 18.30 -5.28 46.03
N PRO A 183 19.18 -5.69 46.97
CA PRO A 183 19.24 -7.06 47.43
C PRO A 183 18.04 -7.39 48.35
N PHE A 184 17.59 -8.64 48.33
CA PHE A 184 16.59 -9.19 49.23
C PHE A 184 16.85 -10.69 49.45
N VAL A 185 16.32 -11.27 50.53
CA VAL A 185 16.59 -12.66 50.89
C VAL A 185 15.31 -13.46 50.90
N VAL A 186 15.30 -14.60 50.22
CA VAL A 186 14.18 -15.55 50.18
C VAL A 186 14.56 -16.80 50.96
N GLN A 187 13.84 -17.08 52.04
CA GLN A 187 14.17 -18.21 52.93
C GLN A 187 13.46 -19.51 52.56
N GLN A 188 12.33 -19.43 51.88
CA GLN A 188 11.43 -20.54 51.60
C GLN A 188 11.27 -20.77 50.09
N ALA A 189 10.71 -21.92 49.71
CA ALA A 189 10.35 -22.19 48.32
C ALA A 189 9.26 -21.21 47.85
N VAL A 190 9.49 -20.58 46.71
CA VAL A 190 8.54 -19.65 46.08
C VAL A 190 7.47 -20.45 45.35
N LYS A 191 6.20 -20.17 45.66
CA LYS A 191 5.04 -20.68 44.92
C LYS A 191 4.71 -19.79 43.72
N ARG A 192 4.79 -18.47 43.91
CA ARG A 192 4.55 -17.48 42.86
C ARG A 192 5.29 -16.20 43.18
N ALA A 193 5.82 -15.52 42.17
CA ALA A 193 6.32 -14.16 42.31
C ALA A 193 5.89 -13.28 41.14
N THR A 194 5.41 -12.08 41.45
CA THR A 194 4.91 -11.13 40.46
C THR A 194 5.49 -9.74 40.69
N VAL A 195 6.04 -9.12 39.65
CA VAL A 195 6.52 -7.74 39.69
C VAL A 195 5.53 -6.83 38.98
N TYR A 196 5.17 -5.74 39.64
CA TYR A 196 4.49 -4.58 39.07
C TYR A 196 5.47 -3.42 38.99
N VAL A 197 5.66 -2.83 37.81
CA VAL A 197 6.68 -1.80 37.60
C VAL A 197 6.18 -0.67 36.70
N ALA A 198 6.48 0.56 37.10
CA ALA A 198 6.32 1.76 36.29
C ALA A 198 7.62 2.57 36.32
N GLY A 199 8.13 2.86 35.12
CA GLY A 199 9.32 3.66 34.89
C GLY A 199 9.04 4.70 33.79
N PRO A 200 8.32 5.80 34.10
CA PRO A 200 8.01 6.82 33.11
C PRO A 200 9.31 7.38 32.49
N GLY A 201 9.35 7.36 31.16
CA GLY A 201 10.57 7.48 30.36
C GLY A 201 10.69 6.22 29.52
N SER A 202 11.70 5.40 29.81
CA SER A 202 11.72 3.98 29.46
C SER A 202 12.51 3.21 30.52
N TYR A 203 12.32 1.89 30.65
CA TYR A 203 13.07 1.08 31.61
C TYR A 203 13.41 -0.32 31.09
N GLU A 204 14.45 -0.89 31.68
CA GLU A 204 14.75 -2.32 31.65
C GLU A 204 14.76 -2.87 33.08
N LEU A 205 14.21 -4.06 33.27
CA LEU A 205 14.13 -4.74 34.56
C LEU A 205 15.05 -5.97 34.56
N TYR A 206 15.72 -6.22 35.68
CA TYR A 206 16.62 -7.34 35.88
C TYR A 206 16.36 -8.03 37.22
N ILE A 207 16.42 -9.36 37.22
CA ILE A 207 16.44 -10.18 38.43
C ILE A 207 17.60 -11.17 38.33
N ASN A 208 18.50 -11.16 39.31
CA ASN A 208 19.64 -12.07 39.40
C ASN A 208 20.47 -12.12 38.10
N GLY A 209 20.81 -10.93 37.57
CA GLY A 209 21.60 -10.78 36.35
C GLY A 209 20.84 -10.99 35.03
N LYS A 210 19.60 -11.50 35.06
CA LYS A 210 18.79 -11.75 33.85
C LYS A 210 17.78 -10.64 33.62
N ARG A 211 17.69 -10.15 32.37
CA ARG A 211 16.64 -9.22 31.94
C ARG A 211 15.28 -9.90 32.06
N THR A 212 14.30 -9.21 32.64
CA THR A 212 12.91 -9.66 32.74
C THR A 212 12.18 -9.25 31.47
N GLY A 213 11.55 -10.23 30.80
CA GLY A 213 10.83 -10.00 29.55
C GLY A 213 11.74 -9.77 28.34
N THR A 214 11.12 -9.50 27.18
CA THR A 214 11.83 -9.32 25.90
C THR A 214 11.46 -8.01 25.20
N GLU A 215 10.51 -7.28 25.74
CA GLU A 215 10.14 -5.93 25.34
C GLU A 215 11.29 -4.93 25.50
N VAL A 216 11.25 -3.90 24.67
CA VAL A 216 12.21 -2.79 24.65
C VAL A 216 11.43 -1.48 24.76
N LEU A 217 12.09 -0.42 25.22
CA LEU A 217 11.47 0.90 25.36
C LEU A 217 10.17 0.88 26.21
N SER A 218 10.04 -0.07 27.14
CA SER A 218 8.92 -0.17 28.07
C SER A 218 8.89 1.02 29.00
N GLN A 219 7.75 1.58 29.38
CA GLN A 219 6.38 1.25 29.00
C GLN A 219 5.89 2.12 27.83
N SER A 220 4.66 1.86 27.37
CA SER A 220 4.01 2.70 26.35
C SER A 220 3.96 4.18 26.78
N PRO A 221 4.32 5.12 25.90
CA PRO A 221 4.30 6.56 26.19
C PRO A 221 2.85 7.07 26.32
N THR A 222 2.63 8.00 27.23
CA THR A 222 1.33 8.67 27.49
C THR A 222 1.57 10.14 27.83
N ASP A 223 0.50 10.93 27.97
CA ASP A 223 0.60 12.18 28.75
C ASP A 223 0.73 11.80 30.23
N PHE A 224 1.95 11.89 30.77
CA PHE A 224 2.25 11.47 32.14
C PHE A 224 1.60 12.36 33.22
N ARG A 225 0.95 13.47 32.83
CA ARG A 225 0.08 14.24 33.73
C ARG A 225 -1.28 13.60 33.95
N LYS A 226 -1.68 12.69 33.05
CA LYS A 226 -3.01 12.09 32.99
C LYS A 226 -2.96 10.62 33.34
N THR A 227 -2.05 9.88 32.71
CA THR A 227 -1.91 8.44 32.88
C THR A 227 -0.44 8.05 32.92
N VAL A 228 -0.09 7.14 33.82
CA VAL A 228 1.18 6.43 33.82
C VAL A 228 0.88 4.95 33.67
N LYS A 229 1.38 4.33 32.60
CA LYS A 229 1.23 2.87 32.45
C LYS A 229 2.06 2.14 33.52
N TYR A 230 1.73 0.89 33.80
CA TYR A 230 2.61 -0.03 34.50
C TYR A 230 2.53 -1.40 33.82
N ASN A 231 3.60 -2.17 33.91
CA ASN A 231 3.66 -3.53 33.39
C ASN A 231 3.70 -4.54 34.54
N THR A 232 3.25 -5.75 34.24
CA THR A 232 3.21 -6.86 35.20
C THR A 232 3.96 -8.06 34.64
N TYR A 233 4.85 -8.64 35.43
CA TYR A 233 5.66 -9.80 35.04
C TYR A 233 5.52 -10.93 36.05
N ASP A 234 5.34 -12.16 35.56
CA ASP A 234 5.59 -13.36 36.36
C ASP A 234 7.10 -13.61 36.40
N VAL A 235 7.66 -13.57 37.60
CA VAL A 235 9.10 -13.76 37.86
C VAL A 235 9.36 -14.95 38.79
N THR A 236 8.38 -15.84 38.93
CA THR A 236 8.45 -17.01 39.84
C THR A 236 9.73 -17.81 39.64
N ASN A 237 10.10 -18.08 38.39
CA ASN A 237 11.28 -18.88 38.04
C ASN A 237 12.60 -18.09 38.05
N ALA A 238 12.56 -16.76 38.25
CA ALA A 238 13.76 -15.92 38.31
C ALA A 238 14.32 -15.78 39.73
N ILE A 239 13.50 -16.08 40.75
CA ILE A 239 13.84 -15.96 42.17
C ILE A 239 14.26 -17.33 42.72
N HIS A 240 15.30 -17.36 43.54
CA HIS A 240 15.80 -18.58 44.16
C HIS A 240 15.93 -18.44 45.68
N LYS A 241 16.12 -19.54 46.40
CA LYS A 241 16.37 -19.51 47.85
C LYS A 241 17.74 -18.88 48.12
N GLY A 242 17.80 -17.98 49.10
CA GLY A 242 19.00 -17.23 49.46
C GLY A 242 18.90 -15.76 49.03
N GLU A 243 20.05 -15.13 48.82
CA GLU A 243 20.14 -13.75 48.39
C GLU A 243 19.75 -13.61 46.92
N ASN A 244 18.88 -12.65 46.63
CA ASN A 244 18.46 -12.27 45.30
C ASN A 244 18.69 -10.77 45.11
N VAL A 245 18.84 -10.34 43.86
CA VAL A 245 18.92 -8.92 43.51
C VAL A 245 17.91 -8.60 42.44
N ILE A 246 17.14 -7.54 42.67
CA ILE A 246 16.32 -6.89 41.65
C ILE A 246 16.97 -5.56 41.26
N GLY A 247 17.04 -5.29 39.96
CA GLY A 247 17.64 -4.08 39.42
C GLY A 247 16.83 -3.50 38.28
N ALA A 248 16.90 -2.19 38.10
CA ALA A 248 16.26 -1.50 36.98
C ALA A 248 17.19 -0.43 36.40
N VAL A 249 17.11 -0.22 35.08
CA VAL A 249 17.79 0.88 34.39
C VAL A 249 16.73 1.73 33.74
N LEU A 250 16.73 3.05 33.99
CA LEU A 250 15.76 3.98 33.42
C LEU A 250 16.43 4.92 32.41
N GLY A 251 15.85 4.98 31.22
CA GLY A 251 16.13 5.96 30.18
C GLY A 251 15.15 7.13 30.21
N ASN A 252 15.48 8.18 29.46
CA ASN A 252 14.79 9.47 29.47
C ASN A 252 13.41 9.39 28.81
N GLY A 253 13.32 8.66 27.68
CA GLY A 253 12.12 8.53 26.87
C GLY A 253 11.44 9.88 26.59
N ARG A 254 10.10 9.89 26.59
CA ARG A 254 9.29 11.12 26.48
C ARG A 254 9.01 11.78 27.84
N TYR A 255 9.51 11.24 28.95
CA TYR A 255 9.28 11.81 30.28
C TYR A 255 10.21 13.01 30.53
N PHE A 256 11.50 12.83 30.23
CA PHE A 256 12.44 13.92 30.09
C PHE A 256 12.58 14.28 28.60
N THR A 257 11.76 15.21 28.13
CA THR A 257 11.75 15.63 26.71
C THR A 257 12.98 16.46 26.35
N MET A 258 13.45 16.35 25.11
CA MET A 258 14.65 17.04 24.67
C MET A 258 14.32 18.39 24.04
N ARG A 259 15.32 19.28 23.90
CA ARG A 259 15.18 20.63 23.31
C ARG A 259 14.26 21.60 24.09
N GLN A 260 14.03 21.35 25.38
CA GLN A 260 13.21 22.24 26.23
C GLN A 260 13.75 23.68 26.29
N ALA A 261 15.08 23.85 26.30
CA ALA A 261 15.71 25.17 26.30
C ALA A 261 15.51 25.97 25.00
N TYR A 262 15.06 25.32 23.90
CA TYR A 262 14.83 25.98 22.61
C TYR A 262 13.41 26.55 22.47
N LYS A 263 12.38 25.80 22.90
CA LYS A 263 10.96 26.21 22.81
C LYS A 263 10.16 25.75 24.04
N PRO A 264 10.43 26.30 25.24
CA PRO A 264 9.87 25.80 26.50
C PRO A 264 8.34 25.86 26.58
N HIS A 265 7.69 26.86 25.96
CA HIS A 265 6.23 26.95 25.92
C HIS A 265 5.56 25.93 24.98
N LYS A 266 6.32 25.40 24.00
CA LYS A 266 5.82 24.44 23.02
C LYS A 266 5.92 23.01 23.54
N ILE A 267 7.04 22.66 24.21
CA ILE A 267 7.43 21.29 24.52
C ILE A 267 7.17 21.00 25.99
N THR A 268 6.30 20.03 26.28
CA THR A 268 6.00 19.61 27.66
C THR A 268 7.10 18.69 28.19
N THR A 269 7.58 18.96 29.41
CA THR A 269 8.44 18.09 30.21
C THR A 269 7.73 17.62 31.46
N PHE A 270 8.01 16.39 31.89
CA PHE A 270 7.34 15.79 33.04
C PHE A 270 8.26 15.60 34.25
N GLY A 271 9.58 15.56 34.03
CA GLY A 271 10.59 15.52 35.09
C GLY A 271 11.73 14.55 34.77
N TYR A 272 12.49 14.18 35.81
CA TYR A 272 13.55 13.17 35.71
C TYR A 272 13.00 11.75 35.87
N PRO A 273 13.56 10.75 35.15
CA PRO A 273 13.14 9.36 35.28
C PRO A 273 13.12 8.88 36.72
N ARG A 274 12.06 8.18 37.11
CA ARG A 274 11.79 7.72 38.47
C ARG A 274 11.12 6.35 38.46
N LEU A 275 11.33 5.57 39.50
CA LEU A 275 10.90 4.18 39.59
C LEU A 275 9.79 3.99 40.62
N LEU A 276 8.74 3.27 40.23
CA LEU A 276 7.81 2.60 41.15
C LEU A 276 7.85 1.10 40.86
N LEU A 277 8.18 0.29 41.87
CA LEU A 277 8.29 -1.15 41.72
C LEU A 277 7.78 -1.87 42.96
N GLN A 278 6.95 -2.89 42.75
CA GLN A 278 6.45 -3.79 43.79
C GLN A 278 6.60 -5.23 43.34
N LEU A 279 7.45 -5.99 44.02
CA LEU A 279 7.58 -7.43 43.88
C LEU A 279 6.78 -8.12 44.99
N GLU A 280 5.80 -8.93 44.63
CA GLU A 280 5.03 -9.75 45.56
C GLU A 280 5.45 -11.22 45.43
N VAL A 281 5.90 -11.82 46.53
CA VAL A 281 6.32 -13.22 46.61
C VAL A 281 5.34 -13.98 47.49
N ILE A 282 4.79 -15.07 46.97
CA ILE A 282 3.96 -16.02 47.70
C ILE A 282 4.77 -17.29 47.88
N TYR A 283 4.93 -17.74 49.12
CA TYR A 283 5.66 -18.95 49.48
C TYR A 283 4.79 -20.20 49.41
N ALA A 284 5.43 -21.37 49.42
CA ALA A 284 4.74 -22.67 49.43
C ALA A 284 3.81 -22.87 50.64
N ASP A 285 4.14 -22.27 51.80
CA ASP A 285 3.33 -22.26 53.02
C ASP A 285 2.16 -21.26 52.98
N GLY A 286 2.04 -20.47 51.90
CA GLY A 286 1.02 -19.44 51.73
C GLY A 286 1.37 -18.07 52.30
N LYS A 287 2.50 -17.91 53.01
CA LYS A 287 2.97 -16.59 53.46
C LYS A 287 3.30 -15.69 52.27
N GLN A 288 3.15 -14.40 52.47
CA GLN A 288 3.42 -13.38 51.45
C GLN A 288 4.50 -12.41 51.94
N GLU A 289 5.37 -12.01 51.02
CA GLU A 289 6.36 -10.97 51.24
C GLU A 289 6.31 -9.96 50.09
N ILE A 290 6.48 -8.68 50.42
CA ILE A 290 6.45 -7.59 49.45
C ILE A 290 7.77 -6.84 49.50
N ILE A 291 8.50 -6.85 48.38
CA ILE A 291 9.73 -6.11 48.18
C ILE A 291 9.40 -4.86 47.36
N ASN A 292 9.47 -3.70 48.02
CA ASN A 292 9.03 -2.42 47.47
C ASN A 292 10.19 -1.53 47.03
N SER A 293 9.93 -0.66 46.05
CA SER A 293 10.70 0.57 45.83
C SER A 293 10.51 1.52 47.01
N ASP A 294 11.63 1.89 47.63
CA ASP A 294 11.72 2.74 48.82
C ASP A 294 13.17 3.27 48.95
N PRO A 295 13.46 4.20 49.89
CA PRO A 295 14.80 4.76 50.06
C PRO A 295 15.91 3.78 50.47
N THR A 296 15.61 2.49 50.69
CA THR A 296 16.65 1.47 50.93
C THR A 296 17.33 1.00 49.65
N TRP A 297 16.74 1.31 48.49
CA TRP A 297 17.37 1.07 47.19
C TRP A 297 18.62 1.90 47.03
N LYS A 298 19.57 1.37 46.27
CA LYS A 298 20.73 2.12 45.80
C LYS A 298 20.50 2.64 44.39
N LEU A 299 21.02 3.83 44.12
CA LEU A 299 20.96 4.51 42.84
C LEU A 299 22.36 4.93 42.39
N THR A 300 22.63 4.88 41.09
CA THR A 300 23.73 5.61 40.46
C THR A 300 23.36 6.09 39.07
N ALA A 301 23.95 7.20 38.65
CA ALA A 301 23.93 7.66 37.26
C ALA A 301 25.31 7.57 36.59
N ASP A 302 26.34 7.08 37.30
CA ASP A 302 27.69 6.88 36.74
C ASP A 302 27.83 5.51 36.05
N GLY A 303 26.81 5.08 35.31
CA GLY A 303 26.80 3.84 34.54
C GLY A 303 27.28 4.04 33.09
N PRO A 304 27.23 2.98 32.25
CA PRO A 304 27.77 3.04 30.90
C PRO A 304 26.92 3.87 29.92
N ILE A 305 25.60 3.93 30.08
CA ILE A 305 24.73 4.78 29.23
C ILE A 305 24.86 6.24 29.69
N ARG A 306 25.72 7.00 29.02
CA ARG A 306 26.07 8.39 29.38
C ARG A 306 25.05 9.41 28.93
N THR A 307 24.36 9.14 27.83
CA THR A 307 23.18 9.88 27.40
C THR A 307 22.32 8.97 26.52
N ASN A 308 21.02 9.16 26.58
CA ASN A 308 20.06 8.51 25.69
C ASN A 308 18.97 9.52 25.32
N ASN A 309 18.73 9.68 24.03
CA ASN A 309 17.86 10.72 23.50
C ASN A 309 17.24 10.19 22.22
N GLU A 310 15.91 10.22 22.12
CA GLU A 310 15.22 9.75 20.93
C GLU A 310 15.73 10.45 19.66
N TYR A 311 15.93 11.77 19.67
CA TYR A 311 16.35 12.52 18.48
C TYR A 311 17.86 12.47 18.22
N ASP A 312 18.68 12.40 19.27
CA ASP A 312 20.13 12.59 19.12
C ASP A 312 20.93 11.29 19.16
N GLY A 313 20.40 10.22 19.78
CA GLY A 313 21.04 8.91 19.92
C GLY A 313 21.59 8.59 21.31
N GLU A 314 22.32 7.49 21.40
CA GLU A 314 22.88 6.95 22.64
C GLU A 314 24.40 7.05 22.64
N GLU A 315 24.96 7.50 23.77
CA GLU A 315 26.39 7.38 24.00
C GLU A 315 26.63 6.40 25.14
N TYR A 316 27.37 5.34 24.83
CA TYR A 316 27.69 4.26 25.72
C TYR A 316 29.20 4.21 25.95
N ASP A 317 29.62 4.24 27.21
CA ASP A 317 31.01 4.05 27.61
C ASP A 317 31.18 2.72 28.34
N ALA A 318 31.72 1.71 27.65
CA ALA A 318 31.91 0.37 28.20
C ALA A 318 32.93 0.36 29.35
N ASN A 319 33.76 1.40 29.50
CA ASN A 319 34.66 1.56 30.64
C ASN A 319 33.93 1.85 31.95
N LYS A 320 32.65 2.24 31.87
CA LYS A 320 31.76 2.54 32.98
C LYS A 320 30.77 1.40 33.25
N GLU A 321 30.91 0.26 32.57
CA GLU A 321 30.16 -0.95 32.92
C GLU A 321 30.44 -1.34 34.37
N MET A 322 29.40 -1.87 35.03
CA MET A 322 29.48 -2.33 36.42
C MET A 322 29.16 -3.83 36.46
N PRO A 323 30.10 -4.72 36.08
CA PRO A 323 29.83 -6.16 36.02
C PRO A 323 29.24 -6.69 37.34
N GLY A 324 28.13 -7.42 37.24
CA GLY A 324 27.43 -7.99 38.39
C GLY A 324 26.60 -7.00 39.22
N TRP A 325 26.42 -5.74 38.80
CA TRP A 325 25.63 -4.76 39.57
C TRP A 325 24.21 -5.24 39.94
N ASN A 326 23.64 -6.10 39.10
CA ASN A 326 22.32 -6.69 39.20
C ASN A 326 22.34 -8.16 39.68
N THR A 327 23.45 -8.62 40.28
CA THR A 327 23.58 -9.95 40.92
C THR A 327 23.93 -9.81 42.42
N PRO A 328 23.70 -10.86 43.24
CA PRO A 328 24.20 -10.93 44.62
C PRO A 328 25.71 -10.68 44.72
N GLY A 329 26.17 -10.19 45.88
CA GLY A 329 27.60 -9.99 46.16
C GLY A 329 28.29 -8.78 45.52
N PHE A 330 27.57 -7.94 44.76
CA PHE A 330 28.12 -6.71 44.20
C PHE A 330 28.38 -5.63 45.28
N ASN A 331 29.54 -4.97 45.19
CA ASN A 331 29.91 -3.88 46.10
C ASN A 331 29.33 -2.54 45.63
N ASP A 332 28.22 -2.13 46.24
CA ASP A 332 27.49 -0.89 45.94
C ASP A 332 27.76 0.26 46.92
N LYS A 333 28.84 0.20 47.72
CA LYS A 333 29.15 1.21 48.74
C LYS A 333 29.29 2.63 48.18
N THR A 334 29.69 2.77 46.92
CA THR A 334 29.81 4.05 46.21
C THR A 334 28.51 4.54 45.60
N TRP A 335 27.45 3.73 45.60
CA TRP A 335 26.14 4.13 45.11
C TRP A 335 25.41 4.93 46.19
N GLN A 336 24.76 6.01 45.77
CA GLN A 336 23.90 6.81 46.64
C GLN A 336 22.65 6.01 47.02
N GLN A 337 22.04 6.37 48.16
CA GLN A 337 20.68 5.91 48.43
C GLN A 337 19.72 6.58 47.45
N ALA A 338 18.70 5.85 47.01
CA ALA A 338 17.62 6.42 46.22
C ALA A 338 16.77 7.34 47.11
N GLU A 339 16.33 8.48 46.57
CA GLU A 339 15.48 9.41 47.30
C GLU A 339 14.01 9.07 47.05
N ALA A 340 13.14 9.31 48.04
CA ALA A 340 11.72 9.33 47.79
C ALA A 340 11.37 10.58 46.98
N VAL A 341 10.73 10.40 45.83
CA VAL A 341 10.36 11.51 44.92
C VAL A 341 8.84 11.62 44.79
N PRO A 342 8.31 12.79 44.40
CA PRO A 342 6.89 12.93 44.14
C PRO A 342 6.40 11.94 43.06
N ALA A 343 5.19 11.42 43.23
CA ALA A 343 4.52 10.66 42.17
C ALA A 343 4.31 11.58 40.93
N PRO A 344 4.38 11.04 39.70
CA PRO A 344 3.82 11.72 38.54
C PRO A 344 2.35 12.06 38.78
N GLU A 345 1.83 13.12 38.15
CA GLU A 345 0.44 13.55 38.34
C GLU A 345 -0.57 12.52 37.80
N GLY A 346 -0.19 11.77 36.75
CA GLY A 346 -1.06 10.81 36.10
C GLY A 346 -1.42 9.60 36.95
N VAL A 347 -2.59 9.01 36.67
CA VAL A 347 -3.07 7.84 37.39
C VAL A 347 -2.43 6.57 36.82
N LEU A 348 -2.05 5.64 37.71
CA LEU A 348 -1.53 4.33 37.31
C LEU A 348 -2.62 3.49 36.62
N ARG A 349 -2.28 2.92 35.46
CA ARG A 349 -3.12 2.01 34.68
C ARG A 349 -2.30 0.87 34.11
N ALA A 350 -2.88 -0.32 34.00
CA ALA A 350 -2.22 -1.41 33.31
C ALA A 350 -1.99 -1.04 31.83
N GLN A 351 -0.87 -1.48 31.27
CA GLN A 351 -0.68 -1.42 29.82
C GLN A 351 -1.48 -2.54 29.15
N MET A 352 -2.43 -2.17 28.29
CA MET A 352 -3.32 -3.10 27.58
C MET A 352 -2.97 -3.26 26.10
N ASN A 353 -2.18 -2.35 25.53
CA ASN A 353 -1.64 -2.47 24.18
C ASN A 353 -0.33 -3.27 24.18
N GLU A 354 0.01 -3.79 23.00
CA GLU A 354 1.23 -4.54 22.73
C GLU A 354 2.47 -3.76 23.17
N PRO A 355 3.48 -4.44 23.75
CA PRO A 355 4.75 -3.81 24.03
C PRO A 355 5.59 -3.67 22.76
N MET A 356 6.54 -2.74 22.75
CA MET A 356 7.54 -2.66 21.70
C MET A 356 8.57 -3.78 21.83
N ARG A 357 8.99 -4.36 20.70
CA ARG A 357 9.97 -5.46 20.63
C ARG A 357 10.89 -5.30 19.43
N ILE A 358 11.97 -6.08 19.41
CA ILE A 358 12.71 -6.33 18.18
C ILE A 358 11.86 -7.32 17.36
N VAL A 359 11.16 -6.81 16.34
CA VAL A 359 10.20 -7.56 15.54
C VAL A 359 10.83 -8.19 14.29
N ASP A 360 11.98 -7.69 13.85
CA ASP A 360 12.75 -8.24 12.72
C ASP A 360 14.25 -7.89 12.86
N ARG A 361 15.11 -8.62 12.15
CA ARG A 361 16.57 -8.44 12.13
C ARG A 361 17.07 -8.39 10.69
N LEU A 362 17.64 -7.26 10.29
CA LEU A 362 18.18 -7.03 8.95
C LEU A 362 19.70 -7.06 8.95
N HIS A 363 20.29 -7.61 7.89
CA HIS A 363 21.73 -7.58 7.67
C HIS A 363 22.09 -6.60 6.55
N PRO A 364 23.27 -5.95 6.59
CA PRO A 364 23.67 -5.02 5.55
C PRO A 364 23.65 -5.61 4.13
N LEU A 365 22.96 -4.93 3.22
CA LEU A 365 22.99 -5.23 1.79
C LEU A 365 24.37 -4.90 1.20
N SER A 366 25.00 -3.81 1.62
CA SER A 366 26.37 -3.47 1.20
C SER A 366 27.12 -2.61 2.23
N ILE A 367 28.45 -2.65 2.17
CA ILE A 367 29.37 -1.78 2.91
C ILE A 367 30.35 -1.19 1.90
N LYS A 368 30.50 0.14 1.91
CA LYS A 368 31.43 0.87 1.03
C LYS A 368 32.32 1.77 1.87
N GLU A 369 33.64 1.57 1.78
CA GLU A 369 34.60 2.49 2.39
C GLU A 369 34.70 3.76 1.53
N LYS A 370 34.36 4.92 2.11
CA LYS A 370 34.36 6.21 1.42
C LYS A 370 35.72 6.89 1.47
N LYS A 371 36.41 6.74 2.58
CA LYS A 371 37.78 7.17 2.86
C LYS A 371 38.32 6.28 3.99
N PRO A 372 39.65 6.20 4.19
CA PRO A 372 40.23 5.30 5.17
C PRO A 372 39.53 5.37 6.54
N GLY A 373 38.92 4.25 6.95
CA GLY A 373 38.22 4.11 8.24
C GLY A 373 36.84 4.77 8.35
N VAL A 374 36.22 5.17 7.23
CA VAL A 374 34.84 5.68 7.18
C VAL A 374 34.02 4.89 6.15
N TYR A 375 33.00 4.21 6.64
CA TYR A 375 32.17 3.29 5.87
C TYR A 375 30.74 3.81 5.73
N ILE A 376 30.12 3.59 4.57
CA ILE A 376 28.69 3.73 4.35
C ILE A 376 28.10 2.34 4.22
N VAL A 377 27.17 2.03 5.10
CA VAL A 377 26.41 0.78 5.16
C VAL A 377 25.04 1.04 4.57
N ASP A 378 24.60 0.22 3.61
CA ASP A 378 23.23 0.20 3.09
C ASP A 378 22.52 -1.03 3.65
N MET A 379 21.45 -0.82 4.43
CA MET A 379 20.62 -1.91 4.96
C MET A 379 19.64 -2.48 3.92
N GLY A 380 19.52 -1.87 2.74
CA GLY A 380 18.61 -2.26 1.67
C GLY A 380 17.15 -1.85 1.91
N GLN A 381 16.82 -1.41 3.13
CA GLN A 381 15.49 -1.03 3.58
C GLN A 381 15.59 0.18 4.52
N ASN A 382 14.75 1.20 4.32
CA ASN A 382 14.50 2.24 5.32
C ASN A 382 13.72 1.62 6.48
N MET A 383 14.45 1.18 7.49
CA MET A 383 13.95 0.49 8.67
C MET A 383 13.90 1.44 9.86
N VAL A 384 13.31 0.98 10.96
CA VAL A 384 13.22 1.77 12.18
C VAL A 384 13.62 0.94 13.38
N GLY A 385 14.52 1.47 14.21
CA GLY A 385 15.11 0.78 15.34
C GLY A 385 16.55 1.26 15.59
N TRP A 386 17.51 0.33 15.68
CA TRP A 386 18.92 0.65 15.91
C TRP A 386 19.86 -0.41 15.30
N MET A 387 21.17 -0.17 15.40
CA MET A 387 22.21 -1.12 15.00
C MET A 387 22.81 -1.81 16.22
N GLN A 388 22.96 -3.14 16.14
CA GLN A 388 23.88 -3.90 16.96
C GLN A 388 25.25 -3.94 16.29
N LEU A 389 26.30 -3.75 17.08
CA LEU A 389 27.70 -3.75 16.72
C LEU A 389 28.44 -4.91 17.39
N LYS A 390 29.29 -5.60 16.63
CA LYS A 390 30.37 -6.45 17.14
C LYS A 390 31.71 -5.81 16.81
N VAL A 391 32.58 -5.67 17.80
CA VAL A 391 33.82 -4.93 17.63
C VAL A 391 34.93 -5.44 18.55
N LYS A 392 36.17 -5.41 18.08
CA LYS A 392 37.37 -5.71 18.88
C LYS A 392 38.40 -4.62 18.67
N GLY A 393 38.74 -3.88 19.71
CA GLY A 393 39.63 -2.72 19.61
C GLY A 393 40.29 -2.32 20.92
N LYS A 394 40.89 -1.13 20.94
CA LYS A 394 41.60 -0.61 22.12
C LYS A 394 40.62 0.01 23.11
N LYS A 395 40.93 -0.09 24.41
CA LYS A 395 40.22 0.63 25.47
C LYS A 395 40.17 2.13 25.17
N GLY A 396 38.99 2.74 25.29
CA GLY A 396 38.75 4.16 25.03
C GLY A 396 38.60 4.53 23.56
N GLN A 397 38.80 3.60 22.62
CA GLN A 397 38.50 3.82 21.21
C GLN A 397 36.99 3.99 21.03
N GLN A 398 36.57 4.90 20.14
CA GLN A 398 35.17 5.16 19.86
C GLN A 398 34.78 4.68 18.47
N VAL A 399 33.63 3.99 18.38
CA VAL A 399 32.92 3.74 17.13
C VAL A 399 31.71 4.65 17.10
N VAL A 400 31.60 5.44 16.03
CA VAL A 400 30.50 6.41 15.83
C VAL A 400 29.63 5.93 14.66
N MET A 401 28.33 5.85 14.89
CA MET A 401 27.33 5.48 13.88
C MET A 401 26.35 6.64 13.67
N ARG A 402 26.31 7.19 12.45
CA ARG A 402 25.38 8.26 12.06
C ARG A 402 24.37 7.71 11.07
N PHE A 403 23.11 8.08 11.21
CA PHE A 403 22.01 7.46 10.47
C PHE A 403 21.35 8.43 9.48
N ALA A 404 20.90 7.92 8.33
CA ALA A 404 20.10 8.66 7.36
C ALA A 404 19.16 7.77 6.55
N GLU A 405 18.09 8.36 6.02
CA GLU A 405 17.15 7.67 5.13
C GLU A 405 17.70 7.54 3.70
N THR A 406 18.46 8.53 3.24
CA THR A 406 18.97 8.63 1.87
C THR A 406 20.42 9.11 1.81
N LEU A 407 20.99 9.03 0.61
CA LEU A 407 22.34 9.50 0.30
C LEU A 407 22.31 10.70 -0.63
N LYS A 408 23.34 11.53 -0.56
CA LYS A 408 23.67 12.55 -1.56
C LYS A 408 24.22 11.87 -2.82
N ALA A 409 24.30 12.61 -3.92
CA ALA A 409 24.84 12.11 -5.19
C ALA A 409 26.30 11.61 -5.08
N ASP A 410 27.09 12.16 -4.16
CA ASP A 410 28.46 11.70 -3.89
C ASP A 410 28.51 10.43 -3.02
N GLY A 411 27.38 9.91 -2.55
CA GLY A 411 27.27 8.74 -1.69
C GLY A 411 27.50 9.01 -0.19
N SER A 412 27.62 10.27 0.25
CA SER A 412 27.58 10.64 1.68
C SER A 412 26.14 10.70 2.20
N LEU A 413 25.95 10.68 3.53
CA LEU A 413 24.61 10.75 4.13
C LEU A 413 23.90 12.07 3.79
N TYR A 414 22.62 11.98 3.43
CA TYR A 414 21.73 13.15 3.35
C TYR A 414 21.03 13.33 4.70
N VAL A 415 21.40 14.39 5.44
CA VAL A 415 20.93 14.63 6.82
C VAL A 415 20.15 15.93 6.97
N ASP A 416 19.98 16.70 5.89
CA ASP A 416 19.35 18.02 5.94
C ASP A 416 17.87 17.91 6.35
N ASN A 417 17.20 16.82 5.96
CA ASN A 417 15.80 16.55 6.32
C ASN A 417 15.60 16.07 7.77
N LEU A 418 16.68 15.68 8.47
CA LEU A 418 16.67 15.38 9.90
C LEU A 418 16.54 16.67 10.75
N ARG A 419 16.72 17.83 10.12
CA ARG A 419 16.71 19.17 10.72
C ARG A 419 17.82 19.30 11.76
N ASP A 420 17.49 19.38 13.05
CA ASP A 420 18.50 19.41 14.11
C ASP A 420 18.57 18.13 14.94
N ALA A 421 17.92 17.03 14.52
CA ALA A 421 18.15 15.71 15.12
C ALA A 421 19.57 15.22 14.75
N LYS A 422 20.39 14.87 15.74
CA LYS A 422 21.74 14.36 15.47
C LYS A 422 21.74 12.94 14.94
N VAL A 423 20.81 12.10 15.42
CA VAL A 423 20.64 10.70 15.03
C VAL A 423 22.00 9.98 14.96
N THR A 424 22.71 9.94 16.09
CA THR A 424 24.09 9.45 16.20
C THR A 424 24.30 8.63 17.46
N ASP A 425 24.78 7.41 17.29
CA ASP A 425 25.15 6.51 18.38
C ASP A 425 26.68 6.43 18.51
N ILE A 426 27.18 6.43 19.75
CA ILE A 426 28.62 6.38 20.05
C ILE A 426 28.90 5.27 21.06
N TYR A 427 29.77 4.33 20.69
CA TYR A 427 30.24 3.26 21.57
C TYR A 427 31.73 3.45 21.89
N THR A 428 32.06 3.59 23.18
CA THR A 428 33.45 3.66 23.66
C THR A 428 33.85 2.29 24.22
N LEU A 429 34.88 1.68 23.63
CA LEU A 429 35.31 0.32 23.92
C LEU A 429 35.99 0.18 25.28
N LYS A 430 35.84 -0.99 25.92
CA LYS A 430 36.58 -1.35 27.15
C LYS A 430 37.88 -2.12 26.87
N GLY A 431 38.07 -2.62 25.66
CA GLY A 431 39.28 -3.28 25.17
C GLY A 431 39.48 -4.71 25.68
N GLN A 432 38.41 -5.43 25.98
CA GLN A 432 38.46 -6.76 26.62
C GLN A 432 37.96 -7.88 25.68
N GLY A 433 38.62 -8.04 24.53
CA GLY A 433 38.24 -9.04 23.53
C GLY A 433 37.22 -8.51 22.52
N GLU A 434 36.37 -9.40 22.02
CA GLU A 434 35.24 -9.00 21.18
C GLU A 434 34.09 -8.51 22.06
N GLU A 435 33.59 -7.32 21.74
CA GLU A 435 32.51 -6.64 22.44
C GLU A 435 31.27 -6.64 21.53
N THR A 436 30.09 -6.89 22.11
CA THR A 436 28.79 -6.78 21.42
C THR A 436 27.94 -5.73 22.11
N TRP A 437 27.41 -4.78 21.35
CA TRP A 437 26.63 -3.68 21.88
C TRP A 437 25.47 -3.30 20.96
N ALA A 438 24.34 -2.94 21.56
CA ALA A 438 23.23 -2.24 20.93
C ALA A 438 22.71 -1.20 21.94
N PRO A 439 22.17 -0.06 21.48
CA PRO A 439 21.61 0.93 22.39
C PRO A 439 20.32 0.41 23.03
N ALA A 440 19.90 1.01 24.15
CA ALA A 440 18.75 0.55 24.93
C ALA A 440 17.54 1.48 24.85
N PHE A 441 17.77 2.80 24.74
CA PHE A 441 16.73 3.82 24.95
C PHE A 441 16.62 4.84 23.82
N VAL A 442 16.88 4.41 22.58
CA VAL A 442 16.79 5.24 21.37
C VAL A 442 15.90 4.62 20.29
N TYR A 443 15.70 5.36 19.22
CA TYR A 443 14.86 4.97 18.09
C TYR A 443 15.28 5.79 16.87
N HIS A 444 15.69 5.15 15.78
CA HIS A 444 16.16 5.83 14.57
C HIS A 444 15.40 5.31 13.35
N GLY A 445 14.97 6.20 12.44
CA GLY A 445 14.52 5.81 11.10
C GLY A 445 15.64 5.99 10.08
N PHE A 446 16.06 4.91 9.42
CA PHE A 446 17.22 4.92 8.54
C PHE A 446 17.26 3.75 7.56
N ARG A 447 17.92 3.98 6.42
CA ARG A 447 18.41 2.93 5.52
C ARG A 447 19.93 2.86 5.52
N TYR A 448 20.58 4.00 5.67
CA TYR A 448 22.02 4.14 5.56
C TYR A 448 22.65 4.51 6.88
N VAL A 449 23.84 3.94 7.14
CA VAL A 449 24.63 4.21 8.33
C VAL A 449 26.05 4.59 7.91
N GLU A 450 26.53 5.74 8.36
CA GLU A 450 27.96 6.08 8.32
C GLU A 450 28.62 5.56 9.59
N ILE A 451 29.63 4.70 9.46
CA ILE A 451 30.40 4.16 10.58
C ILE A 451 31.84 4.65 10.49
N SER A 452 32.32 5.28 11.56
CA SER A 452 33.71 5.73 11.67
C SER A 452 34.33 5.33 13.00
N GLY A 453 35.68 5.26 13.04
CA GLY A 453 36.42 4.85 14.23
C GLY A 453 36.45 3.34 14.49
N TYR A 454 35.87 2.53 13.59
CA TYR A 454 35.92 1.07 13.66
C TYR A 454 37.38 0.54 13.58
N PRO A 455 37.82 -0.34 14.49
CA PRO A 455 39.15 -0.92 14.46
C PRO A 455 39.32 -1.93 13.31
N GLY A 456 40.13 -1.58 12.31
CA GLY A 456 40.41 -2.46 11.17
C GLY A 456 39.35 -2.34 10.08
N GLN A 457 39.08 -3.46 9.40
CA GLN A 457 38.13 -3.50 8.29
C GLN A 457 36.75 -3.97 8.76
N LEU A 458 35.74 -3.12 8.55
CA LEU A 458 34.36 -3.43 8.89
C LEU A 458 33.77 -4.49 7.96
N GLN A 459 33.20 -5.55 8.53
CA GLN A 459 32.53 -6.63 7.84
C GLN A 459 31.01 -6.59 8.05
N LYS A 460 30.25 -7.21 7.14
CA LYS A 460 28.78 -7.31 7.29
C LYS A 460 28.36 -8.08 8.55
N SER A 461 29.15 -9.08 8.95
CA SER A 461 28.94 -9.90 10.15
C SER A 461 29.07 -9.12 11.46
N ASP A 462 29.67 -7.93 11.40
CA ASP A 462 29.90 -7.07 12.57
C ASP A 462 28.65 -6.26 12.92
N LEU A 463 27.61 -6.33 12.09
CA LEU A 463 26.47 -5.45 12.12
C LEU A 463 25.14 -6.20 11.96
N GLU A 464 24.16 -5.78 12.73
CA GLU A 464 22.78 -6.22 12.59
C GLU A 464 21.83 -5.04 12.85
N GLY A 465 20.94 -4.74 11.92
CA GLY A 465 19.85 -3.79 12.14
C GLY A 465 18.71 -4.47 12.88
N GLN A 466 18.35 -3.97 14.05
CA GLN A 466 17.24 -4.49 14.86
C GLN A 466 16.02 -3.61 14.67
N VAL A 467 14.99 -4.15 14.00
CA VAL A 467 13.75 -3.45 13.68
C VAL A 467 12.86 -3.42 14.91
N ILE A 468 12.38 -2.25 15.30
CA ILE A 468 11.59 -2.03 16.52
C ILE A 468 10.26 -1.41 16.20
N SER A 469 9.20 -2.06 16.66
CA SER A 469 7.83 -1.58 16.59
C SER A 469 7.03 -2.17 17.76
N ASP A 470 5.79 -1.71 17.95
CA ASP A 470 4.80 -2.45 18.72
C ASP A 470 4.66 -3.87 18.12
N ASP A 471 4.60 -4.90 18.97
CA ASP A 471 4.52 -6.32 18.57
C ASP A 471 3.12 -6.70 18.04
N LEU A 472 2.63 -5.94 17.05
CA LEU A 472 1.33 -6.14 16.43
C LEU A 472 1.38 -7.36 15.51
N ALA A 473 0.36 -8.21 15.57
CA ALA A 473 0.24 -9.33 14.66
C ALA A 473 0.05 -8.84 13.21
N HIS A 474 0.79 -9.42 12.26
CA HIS A 474 0.57 -9.20 10.83
C HIS A 474 -0.67 -9.98 10.38
N THR A 475 -1.76 -9.28 10.07
CA THR A 475 -3.09 -9.86 9.87
C THR A 475 -3.45 -10.08 8.40
N GLY A 476 -2.76 -9.46 7.45
CA GLY A 476 -3.10 -9.63 6.05
C GLY A 476 -1.94 -9.61 5.08
N THR A 477 -2.18 -10.18 3.91
CA THR A 477 -1.21 -10.23 2.81
C THR A 477 -1.88 -9.75 1.54
N PHE A 478 -1.11 -9.17 0.61
CA PHE A 478 -1.63 -8.74 -0.67
C PHE A 478 -0.56 -8.88 -1.77
N GLU A 479 -0.95 -9.42 -2.92
CA GLU A 479 -0.10 -9.57 -4.09
C GLU A 479 -0.94 -9.52 -5.37
N THR A 480 -0.40 -8.95 -6.45
CA THR A 480 -1.06 -8.86 -7.76
C THR A 480 -0.13 -9.24 -8.91
N SER A 481 -0.64 -9.27 -10.15
CA SER A 481 0.21 -9.36 -11.35
C SER A 481 1.04 -8.10 -11.62
N ASP A 482 0.75 -6.97 -10.97
CA ASP A 482 1.48 -5.71 -11.18
C ASP A 482 2.60 -5.55 -10.14
N PRO A 483 3.88 -5.64 -10.54
CA PRO A 483 5.00 -5.51 -9.61
C PRO A 483 5.10 -4.11 -8.96
N THR A 484 4.58 -3.07 -9.61
CA THR A 484 4.55 -1.71 -9.04
C THR A 484 3.61 -1.64 -7.86
N ILE A 485 2.38 -2.19 -7.99
CA ILE A 485 1.43 -2.27 -6.88
C ILE A 485 2.00 -3.10 -5.71
N ASN A 486 2.67 -4.20 -6.02
CA ASN A 486 3.32 -5.04 -5.00
C ASN A 486 4.44 -4.27 -4.27
N GLY A 487 5.23 -3.47 -4.99
CA GLY A 487 6.24 -2.58 -4.41
C GLY A 487 5.64 -1.50 -3.51
N ILE A 488 4.53 -0.89 -3.93
CA ILE A 488 3.80 0.11 -3.13
C ILE A 488 3.27 -0.51 -1.84
N TYR A 489 2.66 -1.69 -1.92
CA TYR A 489 2.18 -2.42 -0.73
C TYR A 489 3.31 -2.73 0.25
N LYS A 490 4.47 -3.18 -0.25
CA LYS A 490 5.67 -3.39 0.57
C LYS A 490 6.16 -2.11 1.24
N ASN A 491 6.15 -0.99 0.53
CA ASN A 491 6.52 0.31 1.08
C ASN A 491 5.53 0.78 2.15
N ALA A 492 4.24 0.53 1.97
CA ALA A 492 3.22 0.79 2.97
C ALA A 492 3.47 -0.03 4.25
N TYR A 493 3.72 -1.34 4.13
CA TYR A 493 4.05 -2.22 5.25
C TYR A 493 5.19 -1.66 6.10
N TRP A 494 6.34 -1.34 5.48
CA TRP A 494 7.50 -0.82 6.20
C TRP A 494 7.26 0.57 6.78
N GLY A 495 6.52 1.43 6.06
CA GLY A 495 6.18 2.76 6.53
C GLY A 495 5.29 2.73 7.76
N ILE A 496 4.29 1.85 7.78
CA ILE A 496 3.36 1.67 8.91
C ILE A 496 4.09 1.05 10.10
N LEU A 497 4.82 -0.05 9.89
CA LEU A 497 5.61 -0.72 10.93
C LEU A 497 6.58 0.25 11.62
N GLY A 498 7.27 1.06 10.82
CA GLY A 498 8.23 2.04 11.30
C GLY A 498 7.65 3.25 12.01
N ASN A 499 6.32 3.44 12.03
CA ASN A 499 5.68 4.58 12.67
C ASN A 499 4.73 4.18 13.80
N TYR A 500 4.89 2.98 14.38
CA TYR A 500 4.24 2.59 15.62
C TYR A 500 5.27 2.54 16.77
N LYS A 501 4.96 3.27 17.86
CA LYS A 501 5.82 3.42 19.04
C LYS A 501 5.00 3.58 20.34
N GLY A 502 4.07 2.67 20.58
CA GLY A 502 3.01 2.75 21.61
C GLY A 502 1.98 3.86 21.35
N MET A 503 2.11 4.53 20.21
CA MET A 503 1.23 5.52 19.60
C MET A 503 1.63 5.64 18.12
N PRO A 504 0.73 6.00 17.20
CA PRO A 504 1.10 6.23 15.81
C PRO A 504 1.89 7.53 15.68
N LEU A 505 2.98 7.53 14.92
CA LEU A 505 3.83 8.70 14.65
C LEU A 505 3.62 9.20 13.21
N ASP A 506 3.98 10.47 12.96
CA ASP A 506 4.11 11.03 11.62
C ASP A 506 5.29 10.40 10.88
N CYS A 507 6.47 10.50 11.49
CA CYS A 507 7.74 10.02 10.95
C CYS A 507 8.69 9.54 12.08
N PRO A 508 9.67 8.67 11.81
CA PRO A 508 10.50 8.06 12.86
C PRO A 508 11.91 8.64 13.04
N GLN A 509 12.36 9.53 12.16
CA GLN A 509 13.77 9.93 12.00
C GLN A 509 14.11 11.33 12.51
N ARG A 510 13.32 12.36 12.17
CA ARG A 510 13.66 13.77 12.47
C ARG A 510 13.28 14.16 13.91
N ASN A 511 13.54 15.41 14.30
CA ASN A 511 13.18 16.00 15.59
C ASN A 511 11.66 16.30 15.73
N GLU A 512 10.81 15.32 15.45
CA GLU A 512 9.34 15.40 15.49
C GLU A 512 8.74 14.16 16.15
N ARG A 513 8.47 13.12 15.36
CA ARG A 513 8.02 11.81 15.84
C ARG A 513 6.79 11.96 16.72
N MET A 514 5.88 12.80 16.26
CA MET A 514 4.71 13.24 16.99
C MET A 514 3.48 12.47 16.52
N PRO A 515 2.57 12.14 17.43
CA PRO A 515 1.31 11.50 17.09
C PRO A 515 0.31 12.50 16.52
N TRP A 516 0.59 12.99 15.32
CA TRP A 516 -0.25 13.89 14.56
C TRP A 516 -1.56 13.21 14.18
N LEU A 517 -2.69 13.83 14.53
CA LEU A 517 -4.00 13.20 14.38
C LEU A 517 -4.44 13.07 12.92
N GLY A 518 -4.15 14.07 12.08
CA GLY A 518 -4.57 14.10 10.67
C GLY A 518 -3.99 12.94 9.85
N ASP A 519 -2.84 12.42 10.24
CA ASP A 519 -2.06 11.43 9.49
C ASP A 519 -2.72 10.04 9.46
N ARG A 520 -3.61 9.75 10.43
CA ARG A 520 -4.19 8.42 10.69
C ARG A 520 -5.71 8.42 10.69
N ALA A 521 -6.34 9.24 9.85
CA ALA A 521 -7.78 9.25 9.62
C ALA A 521 -8.25 7.96 8.89
N THR A 522 -8.63 8.02 7.61
CA THR A 522 -8.94 6.80 6.83
C THR A 522 -7.74 5.85 6.72
N GLY A 523 -6.51 6.36 6.84
CA GLY A 523 -5.30 5.54 6.86
C GLY A 523 -5.33 4.46 7.95
N ALA A 524 -5.88 4.74 9.14
CA ALA A 524 -6.00 3.74 10.21
C ALA A 524 -6.89 2.55 9.81
N TYR A 525 -7.91 2.79 8.98
CA TYR A 525 -8.70 1.73 8.40
C TYR A 525 -7.84 0.89 7.45
N GLY A 526 -7.13 1.51 6.51
CA GLY A 526 -6.21 0.79 5.61
C GLY A 526 -5.16 -0.04 6.36
N GLU A 527 -4.60 0.50 7.44
CA GLU A 527 -3.60 -0.17 8.28
C GLU A 527 -4.12 -1.42 8.99
N SER A 528 -5.41 -1.45 9.33
CA SER A 528 -6.03 -2.60 10.02
C SER A 528 -6.04 -3.88 9.20
N PHE A 529 -5.88 -3.77 7.88
CA PHE A 529 -5.71 -4.92 6.99
C PHE A 529 -4.30 -5.53 7.05
N LEU A 530 -3.29 -4.76 7.47
CA LEU A 530 -1.91 -5.22 7.58
C LEU A 530 -1.59 -5.68 9.00
N PHE A 531 -2.05 -4.94 10.02
CA PHE A 531 -1.70 -5.21 11.42
C PHE A 531 -2.94 -5.23 12.32
N ASP A 532 -2.95 -6.10 13.34
CA ASP A 532 -3.92 -6.03 14.46
C ASP A 532 -3.60 -4.79 15.31
N ASN A 533 -4.12 -3.65 14.88
CA ASN A 533 -3.92 -2.35 15.52
C ASN A 533 -5.04 -1.98 16.51
N ALA A 534 -5.95 -2.91 16.83
CA ALA A 534 -7.14 -2.63 17.63
C ALA A 534 -6.80 -2.07 19.03
N LYS A 535 -5.86 -2.73 19.72
CA LYS A 535 -5.48 -2.38 21.10
C LYS A 535 -4.65 -1.09 21.17
N LEU A 536 -3.73 -0.91 20.20
CA LEU A 536 -2.97 0.33 20.05
C LEU A 536 -3.90 1.53 19.84
N TYR A 537 -4.87 1.41 18.93
CA TYR A 537 -5.81 2.49 18.65
C TYR A 537 -6.82 2.72 19.76
N ALA A 538 -7.32 1.68 20.44
CA ALA A 538 -8.16 1.84 21.62
C ALA A 538 -7.41 2.63 22.72
N LYS A 539 -6.12 2.32 22.94
CA LYS A 539 -5.26 3.11 23.84
C LYS A 539 -5.05 4.53 23.34
N TRP A 540 -4.91 4.74 22.03
CA TRP A 540 -4.70 6.08 21.47
C TRP A 540 -5.93 6.99 21.63
N LEU A 541 -7.15 6.43 21.58
CA LEU A 541 -8.36 7.20 21.89
C LEU A 541 -8.38 7.69 23.34
N ASP A 542 -7.81 6.92 24.29
CA ASP A 542 -7.58 7.40 25.65
C ASP A 542 -6.63 8.60 25.68
N ASP A 543 -5.55 8.56 24.89
CA ASP A 543 -4.59 9.68 24.82
C ASP A 543 -5.23 10.94 24.23
N ILE A 544 -6.11 10.79 23.22
CA ILE A 544 -6.86 11.89 22.61
C ILE A 544 -7.82 12.51 23.61
N GLU A 545 -8.64 11.70 24.29
CA GLU A 545 -9.55 12.16 25.34
C GLU A 545 -8.80 12.88 26.46
N GLN A 546 -7.69 12.30 26.92
CA GLN A 546 -6.88 12.86 28.00
C GLN A 546 -6.21 14.17 27.63
N SER A 547 -5.97 14.40 26.33
CA SER A 547 -5.47 15.65 25.77
C SER A 547 -6.57 16.70 25.56
N GLN A 548 -7.85 16.34 25.72
CA GLN A 548 -8.95 17.29 25.60
C GLN A 548 -8.96 18.27 26.78
N THR A 549 -9.09 19.56 26.48
CA THR A 549 -9.25 20.60 27.51
C THR A 549 -10.65 20.54 28.14
N LYS A 550 -10.80 21.13 29.33
CA LYS A 550 -12.13 21.26 29.99
C LYS A 550 -13.18 21.98 29.12
N ALA A 551 -12.75 22.86 28.22
CA ALA A 551 -13.64 23.57 27.30
C ALA A 551 -14.11 22.69 26.11
N GLY A 552 -13.42 21.58 25.85
CA GLY A 552 -13.71 20.66 24.74
C GLY A 552 -12.72 20.71 23.58
N ALA A 553 -11.75 21.64 23.58
CA ALA A 553 -10.70 21.71 22.55
C ALA A 553 -9.78 20.48 22.60
N ILE A 554 -9.45 19.92 21.44
CA ILE A 554 -8.51 18.80 21.24
C ILE A 554 -7.31 19.32 20.45
N PRO A 555 -6.06 18.94 20.79
CA PRO A 555 -4.87 19.39 20.07
C PRO A 555 -4.70 18.66 18.74
N ASP A 556 -3.81 19.15 17.88
CA ASP A 556 -3.46 18.51 16.60
C ASP A 556 -2.57 17.26 16.78
N VAL A 557 -1.96 17.10 17.95
CA VAL A 557 -1.06 16.00 18.35
C VAL A 557 -1.50 15.46 19.71
N ALA A 558 -1.74 14.15 19.83
CA ALA A 558 -2.14 13.51 21.09
C ALA A 558 -1.39 12.19 21.33
N PRO A 559 -0.72 11.93 22.48
CA PRO A 559 -0.55 12.82 23.63
C PRO A 559 0.03 14.20 23.30
N ALA A 560 -0.41 15.22 24.03
CA ALA A 560 -0.02 16.62 23.82
C ALA A 560 1.42 16.94 24.29
N TYR A 561 2.43 16.25 23.73
CA TYR A 561 3.85 16.59 23.92
C TYR A 561 4.21 17.95 23.32
N TRP A 562 3.53 18.29 22.22
CA TRP A 562 3.49 19.64 21.68
C TRP A 562 2.13 20.27 21.98
N ASN A 563 2.14 21.45 22.60
CA ASN A 563 0.92 22.19 22.93
C ASN A 563 0.32 22.90 21.69
N TYR A 564 -0.16 22.13 20.71
CA TYR A 564 -0.78 22.62 19.48
C TYR A 564 -2.30 22.47 19.52
N TYR A 565 -2.97 23.49 20.06
CA TYR A 565 -4.43 23.61 20.04
C TYR A 565 -4.81 24.65 18.99
N SER A 566 -4.92 24.22 17.73
CA SER A 566 -5.26 25.13 16.63
C SER A 566 -6.75 25.18 16.30
N ASP A 567 -7.55 24.40 17.05
CA ASP A 567 -8.99 24.21 16.85
C ASP A 567 -9.31 23.75 15.42
N ASN A 568 -8.54 22.79 14.89
CA ASN A 568 -8.73 22.26 13.55
C ASN A 568 -9.92 21.28 13.46
N MET A 569 -10.63 21.22 12.32
CA MET A 569 -11.72 20.26 12.13
C MET A 569 -11.23 18.87 11.70
N THR A 570 -10.30 18.83 10.73
CA THR A 570 -9.87 17.56 10.12
C THR A 570 -8.91 16.75 10.98
N TRP A 571 -7.99 17.37 11.73
CA TRP A 571 -7.00 16.64 12.54
C TRP A 571 -7.66 15.99 13.77
N PRO A 572 -8.21 16.74 14.74
CA PRO A 572 -8.94 16.16 15.87
C PRO A 572 -10.10 15.22 15.51
N GLY A 573 -10.71 15.42 14.33
CA GLY A 573 -11.81 14.57 13.86
C GLY A 573 -11.44 13.10 13.63
N THR A 574 -10.14 12.79 13.50
CA THR A 574 -9.59 11.42 13.55
C THR A 574 -10.09 10.63 14.77
N TYR A 575 -10.37 11.31 15.89
CA TYR A 575 -10.93 10.71 17.09
C TYR A 575 -12.21 9.90 16.79
N LEU A 576 -13.14 10.48 16.02
CA LEU A 576 -14.38 9.82 15.65
C LEU A 576 -14.13 8.71 14.62
N MET A 577 -13.26 8.97 13.64
CA MET A 577 -12.97 8.02 12.55
C MET A 577 -12.34 6.72 13.07
N ILE A 578 -11.47 6.80 14.07
CA ILE A 578 -10.84 5.63 14.68
C ILE A 578 -11.82 4.87 15.56
N ALA A 579 -12.65 5.57 16.35
CA ALA A 579 -13.72 4.91 17.11
C ALA A 579 -14.66 4.14 16.17
N ASN A 580 -14.99 4.71 15.01
CA ASN A 580 -15.77 4.02 13.99
C ASN A 580 -15.02 2.82 13.37
N THR A 581 -13.73 2.97 13.07
CA THR A 581 -12.90 1.89 12.51
C THR A 581 -12.82 0.70 13.46
N LEU A 582 -12.62 0.95 14.76
CA LEU A 582 -12.57 -0.11 15.78
C LEU A 582 -13.87 -0.93 15.83
N TYR A 583 -15.01 -0.26 15.67
CA TYR A 583 -16.30 -0.92 15.56
C TYR A 583 -16.45 -1.69 14.24
N GLU A 584 -16.20 -1.07 13.09
CA GLU A 584 -16.41 -1.69 11.78
C GLU A 584 -15.49 -2.89 11.52
N GLN A 585 -14.21 -2.80 11.91
CA GLN A 585 -13.22 -3.85 11.65
C GLN A 585 -13.21 -4.95 12.70
N TYR A 586 -13.38 -4.60 13.98
CA TYR A 586 -13.22 -5.54 15.09
C TYR A 586 -14.50 -5.83 15.87
N GLY A 587 -15.63 -5.21 15.50
CA GLY A 587 -16.89 -5.32 16.23
C GLY A 587 -16.84 -4.71 17.64
N ASP A 588 -15.86 -3.84 17.92
CA ASP A 588 -15.64 -3.29 19.26
C ASP A 588 -16.45 -2.00 19.47
N LEU A 589 -17.54 -2.10 20.23
CA LEU A 589 -18.39 -0.97 20.62
C LEU A 589 -17.86 -0.20 21.85
N GLN A 590 -16.91 -0.76 22.60
CA GLN A 590 -16.43 -0.17 23.86
C GLN A 590 -15.78 1.21 23.64
N PRO A 591 -14.90 1.43 22.63
CA PRO A 591 -14.33 2.75 22.39
C PRO A 591 -15.39 3.83 22.13
N ILE A 592 -16.41 3.53 21.29
CA ILE A 592 -17.53 4.46 21.07
C ILE A 592 -18.24 4.75 22.39
N THR A 593 -18.56 3.71 23.17
CA THR A 593 -19.27 3.84 24.46
C THR A 593 -18.50 4.73 25.44
N LYS A 594 -17.19 4.48 25.58
CA LYS A 594 -16.32 5.18 26.52
C LYS A 594 -16.16 6.66 26.16
N HIS A 595 -15.97 6.96 24.88
CA HIS A 595 -15.55 8.27 24.40
C HIS A 595 -16.70 9.15 23.89
N TYR A 596 -17.92 8.63 23.78
CA TYR A 596 -19.07 9.34 23.19
C TYR A 596 -19.30 10.74 23.75
N ALA A 597 -19.23 10.90 25.07
CA ALA A 597 -19.44 12.18 25.73
C ALA A 597 -18.34 13.21 25.37
N SER A 598 -17.08 12.77 25.35
CA SER A 598 -15.91 13.59 24.97
C SER A 598 -15.97 14.02 23.50
N MET A 599 -16.32 13.09 22.59
CA MET A 599 -16.52 13.39 21.17
C MET A 599 -17.66 14.41 20.94
N LYS A 600 -18.78 14.23 21.65
CA LYS A 600 -19.91 15.19 21.62
C LYS A 600 -19.50 16.56 22.14
N GLN A 601 -18.70 16.62 23.21
CA GLN A 601 -18.19 17.86 23.78
C GLN A 601 -17.27 18.61 22.80
N TRP A 602 -16.38 17.91 22.09
CA TRP A 602 -15.50 18.53 21.09
C TRP A 602 -16.30 19.11 19.92
N LEU A 603 -17.27 18.38 19.37
CA LEU A 603 -18.13 18.92 18.30
C LEU A 603 -18.95 20.13 18.78
N HIS A 604 -19.43 20.10 20.03
CA HIS A 604 -20.11 21.26 20.62
C HIS A 604 -19.18 22.47 20.75
N TYR A 605 -17.94 22.27 21.19
CA TYR A 605 -16.92 23.31 21.26
C TYR A 605 -16.62 23.91 19.89
N MET A 606 -16.41 23.06 18.88
CA MET A 606 -16.18 23.52 17.50
C MET A 606 -17.37 24.30 16.96
N ARG A 607 -18.59 23.79 17.18
CA ARG A 607 -19.83 24.46 16.79
C ARG A 607 -19.97 25.84 17.43
N SER A 608 -19.77 25.94 18.74
CA SER A 608 -20.04 27.19 19.48
C SER A 608 -19.06 28.31 19.12
N LYS A 609 -17.84 27.98 18.69
CA LYS A 609 -16.81 28.96 18.34
C LYS A 609 -16.72 29.28 16.85
N TYR A 610 -16.93 28.30 15.97
CA TYR A 610 -16.49 28.39 14.58
C TYR A 610 -17.60 28.15 13.55
N LEU A 611 -18.81 27.79 13.98
CA LEU A 611 -19.96 27.69 13.09
C LEU A 611 -20.61 29.09 12.92
N VAL A 612 -20.36 29.71 11.77
CA VAL A 612 -20.90 31.04 11.43
C VAL A 612 -21.85 30.89 10.25
N GLU A 613 -23.11 31.29 10.42
CA GLU A 613 -24.14 31.19 9.37
C GLU A 613 -24.29 29.79 8.75
N GLY A 614 -24.00 28.74 9.53
CA GLY A 614 -24.05 27.34 9.06
C GLY A 614 -22.80 26.86 8.31
N ILE A 615 -21.72 27.65 8.28
CA ILE A 615 -20.41 27.29 7.73
C ILE A 615 -19.41 27.08 8.86
N MET A 616 -18.74 25.93 8.88
CA MET A 616 -17.63 25.69 9.79
C MET A 616 -16.38 26.35 9.21
N THR A 617 -15.89 27.39 9.88
CA THR A 617 -14.88 28.30 9.32
C THR A 617 -13.44 27.86 9.57
N LYS A 618 -13.22 26.79 10.35
CA LYS A 618 -11.90 26.47 10.90
C LYS A 618 -11.35 25.15 10.38
N ASP A 619 -10.52 25.25 9.34
CA ASP A 619 -9.50 24.27 8.99
C ASP A 619 -8.16 24.98 8.75
N LYS A 620 -7.09 24.52 9.37
CA LYS A 620 -5.78 25.20 9.33
C LYS A 620 -4.85 24.63 8.27
N TYR A 621 -4.85 23.32 8.07
CA TYR A 621 -3.86 22.63 7.24
C TYR A 621 -4.39 22.40 5.82
N GLY A 622 -5.71 22.27 5.66
CA GLY A 622 -6.35 21.99 4.39
C GLY A 622 -5.96 20.62 3.84
N ASP A 623 -6.02 20.50 2.51
CA ASP A 623 -5.57 19.30 1.81
C ASP A 623 -4.03 19.24 1.76
N TRP A 624 -3.42 18.84 2.88
CA TRP A 624 -1.98 18.95 3.11
C TRP A 624 -1.17 18.14 2.09
N CYS A 625 -0.06 18.70 1.61
CA CYS A 625 0.84 18.05 0.64
C CYS A 625 0.19 17.66 -0.71
N VAL A 626 -0.76 18.47 -1.21
CA VAL A 626 -1.17 18.41 -2.63
C VAL A 626 0.08 18.51 -3.53
N PRO A 627 0.22 17.64 -4.57
CA PRO A 627 1.36 17.68 -5.46
C PRO A 627 1.59 19.07 -6.06
N PRO A 628 2.74 19.72 -5.79
CA PRO A 628 3.03 21.04 -6.31
C PRO A 628 3.28 21.04 -7.82
N GLU A 629 3.15 22.21 -8.42
CA GLU A 629 3.46 22.48 -9.82
C GLU A 629 4.96 22.30 -10.16
N SER A 630 5.83 22.35 -9.14
CA SER A 630 7.28 22.16 -9.27
C SER A 630 7.78 21.16 -8.23
N LYS A 631 8.63 20.23 -8.68
CA LYS A 631 9.25 19.16 -7.87
C LYS A 631 10.20 19.67 -6.77
N GLN A 632 10.57 20.95 -6.78
CA GLN A 632 11.44 21.57 -5.77
C GLN A 632 10.63 22.17 -4.60
N LEU A 633 9.32 22.35 -4.77
CA LEU A 633 8.45 22.92 -3.75
C LEU A 633 8.01 21.87 -2.73
N ILE A 634 7.76 22.32 -1.51
CA ILE A 634 7.07 21.54 -0.47
C ILE A 634 5.55 21.67 -0.63
N HIS A 635 5.08 22.89 -0.86
CA HIS A 635 3.67 23.21 -1.04
C HIS A 635 3.45 23.92 -2.37
N THR A 636 2.32 23.60 -3.02
CA THR A 636 1.84 24.33 -4.19
C THR A 636 1.72 25.82 -3.89
N LYS A 637 2.14 26.67 -4.85
CA LYS A 637 1.84 28.12 -4.80
C LYS A 637 0.71 28.49 -5.74
N ASP A 638 0.24 27.55 -6.55
CA ASP A 638 -0.91 27.70 -7.45
C ASP A 638 -2.22 27.65 -6.64
N PRO A 639 -2.98 28.77 -6.54
CA PRO A 639 -4.24 28.81 -5.81
C PRO A 639 -5.33 27.92 -6.43
N SER A 640 -5.21 27.54 -7.70
CA SER A 640 -6.14 26.61 -8.37
C SER A 640 -5.97 25.15 -7.91
N ARG A 641 -4.97 24.86 -7.07
CA ARG A 641 -4.73 23.55 -6.45
C ARG A 641 -5.09 23.53 -4.96
N ILE A 642 -5.33 24.70 -4.35
CA ILE A 642 -5.57 24.83 -2.92
C ILE A 642 -7.09 24.82 -2.69
N THR A 643 -7.59 23.77 -2.06
CA THR A 643 -9.02 23.67 -1.70
C THR A 643 -9.32 24.58 -0.51
N ASP A 644 -10.46 25.28 -0.55
CA ASP A 644 -10.91 26.16 0.54
C ASP A 644 -11.06 25.39 1.86
N GLY A 645 -10.38 25.86 2.92
CA GLY A 645 -10.44 25.27 4.25
C GLY A 645 -11.84 25.30 4.88
N ALA A 646 -12.65 26.32 4.61
CA ALA A 646 -14.03 26.37 5.11
C ALA A 646 -14.93 25.33 4.42
N LEU A 647 -14.67 25.02 3.14
CA LEU A 647 -15.33 23.93 2.43
C LEU A 647 -14.97 22.59 3.08
N ILE A 648 -13.66 22.33 3.28
CA ILE A 648 -13.18 21.11 3.93
C ILE A 648 -13.79 20.95 5.32
N ALA A 649 -13.67 21.97 6.18
CA ALA A 649 -14.18 21.91 7.55
C ALA A 649 -15.70 21.69 7.59
N THR A 650 -16.48 22.34 6.72
CA THR A 650 -17.94 22.21 6.73
C THR A 650 -18.37 20.82 6.23
N ALA A 651 -17.71 20.28 5.20
CA ALA A 651 -17.96 18.93 4.72
C ALA A 651 -17.64 17.87 5.79
N TYR A 652 -16.49 17.99 6.47
CA TYR A 652 -16.14 17.09 7.56
C TYR A 652 -17.03 17.26 8.80
N TYR A 653 -17.46 18.48 9.14
CA TYR A 653 -18.43 18.69 10.21
C TYR A 653 -19.76 17.97 9.90
N TYR A 654 -20.25 18.04 8.67
CA TYR A 654 -21.40 17.24 8.21
C TYR A 654 -21.14 15.73 8.36
N HIS A 655 -19.98 15.25 7.93
CA HIS A 655 -19.59 13.85 8.05
C HIS A 655 -19.59 13.37 9.52
N TYR A 656 -19.01 14.16 10.42
CA TYR A 656 -18.95 13.85 11.86
C TYR A 656 -20.30 13.92 12.56
N LEU A 657 -21.22 14.80 12.15
CA LEU A 657 -22.59 14.79 12.65
C LEU A 657 -23.30 13.47 12.31
N ASN A 658 -23.16 12.99 11.07
CA ASN A 658 -23.72 11.69 10.68
C ASN A 658 -23.06 10.52 11.42
N MET A 659 -21.75 10.58 11.66
CA MET A 659 -21.04 9.58 12.45
C MET A 659 -21.53 9.57 13.91
N MET A 660 -21.74 10.75 14.52
CA MET A 660 -22.33 10.83 15.85
C MET A 660 -23.78 10.36 15.89
N ALA A 661 -24.58 10.57 14.83
CA ALA A 661 -25.91 9.99 14.72
C ALA A 661 -25.85 8.46 14.66
N LYS A 662 -24.87 7.88 13.95
CA LYS A 662 -24.61 6.44 13.96
C LYS A 662 -24.24 5.95 15.36
N PHE A 663 -23.30 6.61 16.04
CA PHE A 663 -22.89 6.26 17.40
C PHE A 663 -24.05 6.35 18.39
N ALA A 664 -24.85 7.41 18.31
CA ALA A 664 -26.06 7.55 19.11
C ALA A 664 -27.04 6.39 18.87
N GLY A 665 -27.18 5.92 17.62
CA GLY A 665 -27.98 4.75 17.29
C GLY A 665 -27.45 3.47 17.94
N LEU A 666 -26.13 3.22 17.86
CA LEU A 666 -25.47 2.07 18.48
C LEU A 666 -25.58 2.08 20.01
N LEU A 667 -25.62 3.27 20.62
CA LEU A 667 -25.78 3.46 22.06
C LEU A 667 -27.23 3.65 22.52
N HIS A 668 -28.20 3.45 21.62
CA HIS A 668 -29.63 3.59 21.87
C HIS A 668 -30.05 4.97 22.45
N GLN A 669 -29.50 6.04 21.87
CA GLN A 669 -29.77 7.46 22.22
C GLN A 669 -30.61 8.16 21.12
N PRO A 670 -31.93 7.89 21.01
CA PRO A 670 -32.75 8.35 19.87
C PRO A 670 -32.86 9.88 19.75
N ASN A 671 -32.82 10.62 20.86
CA ASN A 671 -32.85 12.08 20.84
C ASN A 671 -31.61 12.67 20.17
N ASP A 672 -30.44 12.09 20.45
CA ASP A 672 -29.18 12.49 19.83
C ASP A 672 -29.16 12.14 18.34
N VAL A 673 -29.70 10.97 17.95
CA VAL A 673 -29.86 10.60 16.53
C VAL A 673 -30.62 11.68 15.77
N THR A 674 -31.79 12.08 16.29
CA THR A 674 -32.63 13.12 15.70
C THR A 674 -31.91 14.46 15.64
N ALA A 675 -31.27 14.88 16.74
CA ALA A 675 -30.58 16.16 16.82
C ALA A 675 -29.39 16.27 15.85
N PHE A 676 -28.57 15.21 15.76
CA PHE A 676 -27.43 15.20 14.86
C PHE A 676 -27.85 15.14 13.38
N LYS A 677 -28.88 14.35 13.03
CA LYS A 677 -29.42 14.33 11.66
C LYS A 677 -29.99 15.69 11.25
N ALA A 678 -30.79 16.31 12.10
CA ALA A 678 -31.34 17.64 11.83
C ALA A 678 -30.24 18.70 11.64
N ALA A 679 -29.19 18.65 12.47
CA ALA A 679 -28.02 19.50 12.29
C ALA A 679 -27.30 19.22 10.96
N ALA A 680 -27.10 17.95 10.60
CA ALA A 680 -26.45 17.57 9.35
C ALA A 680 -27.25 18.06 8.13
N ASP A 681 -28.57 17.91 8.12
CA ASP A 681 -29.44 18.39 7.04
C ASP A 681 -29.37 19.92 6.86
N SER A 682 -29.33 20.66 7.97
CA SER A 682 -29.14 22.11 7.96
C SER A 682 -27.78 22.50 7.36
N ILE A 683 -26.70 21.82 7.79
CA ILE A 683 -25.35 22.05 7.26
C ILE A 683 -25.27 21.73 5.76
N ARG A 684 -25.85 20.60 5.31
CA ARG A 684 -25.88 20.25 3.87
C ARG A 684 -26.56 21.34 3.03
N THR A 685 -27.67 21.88 3.53
CA THR A 685 -28.42 22.93 2.84
C THR A 685 -27.58 24.19 2.68
N THR A 686 -26.98 24.69 3.77
CA THR A 686 -26.12 25.88 3.74
C THR A 686 -24.83 25.65 2.95
N PHE A 687 -24.22 24.47 3.07
CA PHE A 687 -23.03 24.08 2.32
C PHE A 687 -23.27 24.16 0.82
N ASN A 688 -24.35 23.56 0.33
CA ASN A 688 -24.70 23.62 -1.09
C ASN A 688 -25.02 25.05 -1.52
N LYS A 689 -25.75 25.83 -0.71
CA LYS A 689 -26.00 27.25 -1.00
C LYS A 689 -24.70 28.06 -1.13
N ARG A 690 -23.67 27.74 -0.34
CA ARG A 690 -22.41 28.49 -0.29
C ARG A 690 -21.41 28.06 -1.36
N PHE A 691 -21.25 26.75 -1.56
CA PHE A 691 -20.11 26.19 -2.30
C PHE A 691 -20.50 25.49 -3.59
N PHE A 692 -21.76 25.08 -3.76
CA PHE A 692 -22.20 24.47 -5.02
C PHE A 692 -22.48 25.56 -6.06
N HIS A 693 -21.87 25.43 -7.23
CA HIS A 693 -22.16 26.25 -8.39
C HIS A 693 -23.19 25.55 -9.28
N THR A 694 -23.03 25.60 -10.60
CA THR A 694 -23.96 24.93 -11.52
C THR A 694 -23.80 23.40 -11.50
N ASP A 695 -22.55 22.93 -11.41
CA ASP A 695 -22.21 21.51 -11.61
C ASP A 695 -20.92 21.07 -10.87
N HIS A 696 -20.31 21.95 -10.09
CA HIS A 696 -19.09 21.71 -9.33
C HIS A 696 -19.07 22.54 -8.04
N TYR A 697 -18.08 22.29 -7.19
CA TYR A 697 -17.90 22.95 -5.91
C TYR A 697 -16.66 23.84 -5.87
N GLY A 698 -16.79 25.01 -5.22
CA GLY A 698 -15.68 25.92 -4.92
C GLY A 698 -14.80 26.23 -6.14
N ASN A 699 -13.48 26.15 -5.99
CA ASN A 699 -12.53 26.38 -7.09
C ASN A 699 -12.30 25.17 -8.00
N ASN A 700 -13.21 24.18 -7.99
CA ASN A 700 -13.20 23.00 -8.83
C ASN A 700 -11.94 22.12 -8.70
N THR A 701 -11.30 22.09 -7.53
CA THR A 701 -10.27 21.07 -7.25
C THR A 701 -10.92 19.68 -7.16
N VAL A 702 -10.12 18.63 -7.33
CA VAL A 702 -10.60 17.25 -7.13
C VAL A 702 -11.16 17.09 -5.72
N THR A 703 -10.45 17.55 -4.68
CA THR A 703 -10.89 17.47 -3.28
C THR A 703 -12.19 18.26 -3.02
N ALA A 704 -12.36 19.46 -3.59
CA ALA A 704 -13.58 20.27 -3.40
C ALA A 704 -14.84 19.55 -3.88
N ASN A 705 -14.74 18.77 -4.95
CA ASN A 705 -15.85 18.00 -5.51
C ASN A 705 -15.97 16.60 -4.87
N LEU A 706 -14.84 15.98 -4.54
CA LEU A 706 -14.78 14.60 -4.03
C LEU A 706 -15.41 14.47 -2.64
N LEU A 707 -15.18 15.43 -1.75
CA LEU A 707 -15.73 15.40 -0.38
C LEU A 707 -17.27 15.38 -0.38
N PRO A 708 -17.98 16.35 -0.98
CA PRO A 708 -19.45 16.31 -1.01
C PRO A 708 -20.00 15.11 -1.78
N LEU A 709 -19.29 14.59 -2.79
CA LEU A 709 -19.69 13.37 -3.49
C LEU A 709 -19.64 12.14 -2.56
N SER A 710 -18.54 12.01 -1.81
CA SER A 710 -18.26 10.89 -0.89
C SER A 710 -19.11 10.95 0.37
N PHE A 711 -19.49 12.15 0.82
CA PHE A 711 -20.37 12.36 1.98
C PHE A 711 -21.85 12.47 1.60
N GLU A 712 -22.22 12.19 0.34
CA GLU A 712 -23.61 12.23 -0.13
C GLU A 712 -24.31 13.59 0.04
N MET A 713 -23.55 14.67 -0.09
CA MET A 713 -24.04 16.05 0.02
C MET A 713 -24.49 16.64 -1.31
N VAL A 714 -24.11 16.03 -2.44
CA VAL A 714 -24.41 16.53 -3.79
C VAL A 714 -25.92 16.58 -4.05
N PRO A 715 -26.46 17.69 -4.60
CA PRO A 715 -27.87 17.77 -4.98
C PRO A 715 -28.32 16.62 -5.89
N ALA A 716 -29.59 16.22 -5.76
CA ALA A 716 -30.18 15.19 -6.60
C ALA A 716 -30.01 15.52 -8.10
N GLY A 717 -29.64 14.52 -8.91
CA GLY A 717 -29.40 14.67 -10.34
C GLY A 717 -28.04 15.30 -10.73
N MET A 718 -27.23 15.79 -9.79
CA MET A 718 -25.94 16.44 -10.09
C MET A 718 -24.71 15.55 -9.88
N ARG A 719 -24.87 14.35 -9.30
CA ARG A 719 -23.74 13.45 -8.97
C ARG A 719 -22.85 13.13 -10.16
N GLU A 720 -23.42 12.73 -11.28
CA GLU A 720 -22.64 12.39 -12.50
C GLU A 720 -21.87 13.60 -13.05
N ARG A 721 -22.46 14.81 -12.99
CA ARG A 721 -21.81 16.04 -13.46
C ARG A 721 -20.64 16.43 -12.55
N VAL A 722 -20.83 16.40 -11.24
CA VAL A 722 -19.77 16.65 -10.24
C VAL A 722 -18.65 15.62 -10.39
N PHE A 723 -19.00 14.34 -10.55
CA PHE A 723 -18.02 13.29 -10.76
C PHE A 723 -17.27 13.45 -12.10
N LYS A 724 -17.95 13.91 -13.16
CA LYS A 724 -17.30 14.25 -14.42
C LYS A 724 -16.20 15.29 -14.21
N HIS A 725 -16.42 16.34 -13.42
CA HIS A 725 -15.37 17.34 -13.08
C HIS A 725 -14.16 16.72 -12.38
N ILE A 726 -14.37 15.74 -11.49
CA ILE A 726 -13.28 14.98 -10.85
C ILE A 726 -12.46 14.24 -11.90
N THR A 727 -13.13 13.49 -12.78
CA THR A 727 -12.46 12.70 -13.83
C THR A 727 -11.78 13.57 -14.90
N ASP A 728 -12.43 14.64 -15.35
CA ASP A 728 -11.91 15.59 -16.33
C ASP A 728 -10.69 16.33 -15.76
N SER A 729 -10.75 16.79 -14.52
CA SER A 729 -9.60 17.43 -13.87
C SER A 729 -8.43 16.46 -13.76
N THR A 730 -8.68 15.24 -13.29
CA THR A 730 -7.65 14.20 -13.17
C THR A 730 -6.99 13.91 -14.52
N LEU A 731 -7.78 13.61 -15.55
CA LEU A 731 -7.26 13.18 -16.86
C LEU A 731 -6.72 14.33 -17.71
N LEU A 732 -7.41 15.48 -17.74
CA LEU A 732 -7.12 16.56 -18.69
C LEU A 732 -6.22 17.65 -18.08
N LYS A 733 -6.34 17.95 -16.78
CA LYS A 733 -5.51 18.95 -16.10
C LYS A 733 -4.26 18.34 -15.46
N TYR A 734 -4.40 17.15 -14.86
CA TYR A 734 -3.31 16.48 -14.13
C TYR A 734 -2.71 15.28 -14.86
N GLY A 735 -3.07 15.05 -16.13
CA GLY A 735 -2.45 14.01 -16.97
C GLY A 735 -2.76 12.57 -16.57
N GLY A 736 -3.73 12.35 -15.67
CA GLY A 736 -4.04 11.05 -15.09
C GLY A 736 -3.26 10.72 -13.81
N HIS A 737 -2.51 11.67 -13.26
CA HIS A 737 -1.77 11.51 -12.00
C HIS A 737 -2.61 11.85 -10.77
N ILE A 738 -2.11 11.48 -9.59
CA ILE A 738 -2.69 11.94 -8.33
C ILE A 738 -2.65 13.46 -8.24
N SER A 739 -3.73 14.07 -7.73
CA SER A 739 -3.87 15.53 -7.67
C SER A 739 -4.36 16.03 -6.32
N THR A 740 -4.36 15.16 -5.31
CA THR A 740 -4.88 15.40 -3.97
C THR A 740 -3.77 15.32 -2.93
N GLY A 741 -3.95 16.05 -1.84
CA GLY A 741 -3.13 15.91 -0.64
C GLY A 741 -3.68 14.84 0.29
N LEU A 742 -3.36 14.97 1.58
CA LEU A 742 -3.77 14.10 2.66
C LEU A 742 -5.29 13.92 2.72
N ILE A 743 -6.08 14.99 2.58
CA ILE A 743 -7.53 14.97 2.79
C ILE A 743 -8.24 14.34 1.59
N GLY A 744 -7.90 14.75 0.37
CA GLY A 744 -8.52 14.19 -0.83
C GLY A 744 -8.18 12.71 -1.01
N THR A 745 -6.94 12.31 -0.69
CA THR A 745 -6.48 10.92 -0.85
C THR A 745 -7.17 9.95 0.12
N GLN A 746 -7.83 10.42 1.18
CA GLN A 746 -8.66 9.58 2.06
C GLN A 746 -9.95 9.05 1.39
N TRP A 747 -10.30 9.55 0.20
CA TRP A 747 -11.55 9.23 -0.48
C TRP A 747 -11.38 8.97 -1.99
N LEU A 748 -10.17 9.15 -2.53
CA LEU A 748 -9.95 9.21 -3.96
C LEU A 748 -10.14 7.85 -4.63
N MET A 749 -9.53 6.80 -4.07
CA MET A 749 -9.45 5.50 -4.74
C MET A 749 -10.82 4.83 -4.80
N ARG A 750 -11.52 4.81 -3.66
CA ARG A 750 -12.91 4.32 -3.60
C ARG A 750 -13.87 5.27 -4.28
N GLY A 751 -13.66 6.58 -4.18
CA GLY A 751 -14.47 7.58 -4.88
C GLY A 751 -14.46 7.39 -6.40
N MET A 752 -13.31 7.10 -6.99
CA MET A 752 -13.20 6.75 -8.42
C MET A 752 -13.88 5.41 -8.72
N THR A 753 -13.57 4.38 -7.92
CA THR A 753 -14.02 3.00 -8.16
C THR A 753 -15.53 2.84 -8.04
N HIS A 754 -16.14 3.38 -6.97
CA HIS A 754 -17.57 3.25 -6.70
C HIS A 754 -18.44 4.12 -7.61
N ASN A 755 -17.84 5.06 -8.35
CA ASN A 755 -18.51 5.81 -9.42
C ASN A 755 -18.11 5.31 -10.83
N GLY A 756 -17.67 4.05 -10.93
CA GLY A 756 -17.48 3.35 -12.20
C GLY A 756 -16.12 3.59 -12.89
N ARG A 757 -15.16 4.24 -12.22
CA ARG A 757 -13.85 4.59 -12.79
C ARG A 757 -12.66 3.93 -12.08
N ALA A 758 -12.79 2.63 -11.80
CA ALA A 758 -11.71 1.82 -11.23
C ALA A 758 -10.45 1.77 -12.12
N ASP A 759 -10.63 1.97 -13.43
CA ASP A 759 -9.57 2.16 -14.42
C ASP A 759 -8.67 3.37 -14.11
N ILE A 760 -9.26 4.51 -13.70
CA ILE A 760 -8.50 5.70 -13.27
C ILE A 760 -7.83 5.43 -11.93
N ALA A 761 -8.53 4.82 -10.97
CA ALA A 761 -7.95 4.49 -9.67
C ALA A 761 -6.69 3.64 -9.83
N TYR A 762 -6.78 2.56 -10.62
CA TYR A 762 -5.63 1.72 -10.92
C TYR A 762 -4.52 2.47 -11.66
N GLN A 763 -4.86 3.34 -12.62
CA GLN A 763 -3.87 4.19 -13.28
C GLN A 763 -3.11 5.05 -12.25
N ILE A 764 -3.80 5.76 -11.37
CA ILE A 764 -3.18 6.63 -10.35
C ILE A 764 -2.27 5.82 -9.43
N ALA A 765 -2.68 4.61 -9.03
CA ALA A 765 -1.88 3.75 -8.17
C ALA A 765 -0.61 3.23 -8.87
N ALA A 766 -0.75 2.76 -10.11
CA ALA A 766 0.32 2.09 -10.85
C ALA A 766 1.27 3.05 -11.60
N ASP A 767 0.92 4.34 -11.71
CA ASP A 767 1.72 5.31 -12.46
C ASP A 767 3.12 5.50 -11.86
N ARG A 768 4.13 5.40 -12.72
CA ARG A 768 5.55 5.52 -12.37
C ARG A 768 6.09 6.93 -12.58
N ASP A 769 5.33 7.78 -13.26
CA ASP A 769 5.66 9.18 -13.44
C ASP A 769 5.18 10.04 -12.25
N TYR A 770 5.82 11.20 -12.06
CA TYR A 770 5.43 12.12 -11.00
C TYR A 770 4.10 12.82 -11.32
N PRO A 771 3.23 13.03 -10.32
CA PRO A 771 3.26 12.48 -8.95
C PRO A 771 2.56 11.12 -8.81
N GLY A 772 3.02 10.28 -7.88
CA GLY A 772 2.32 9.04 -7.53
C GLY A 772 3.12 8.12 -6.61
N TRP A 773 2.50 7.03 -6.15
CA TRP A 773 3.21 6.01 -5.35
C TRP A 773 4.15 5.17 -6.23
N GLY A 774 3.77 4.86 -7.47
CA GLY A 774 4.66 4.16 -8.40
C GLY A 774 5.91 4.97 -8.72
N TYR A 775 5.82 6.30 -8.76
CA TYR A 775 6.99 7.19 -8.83
C TYR A 775 7.94 7.02 -7.63
N MET A 776 7.41 6.85 -6.42
CA MET A 776 8.26 6.56 -5.25
C MET A 776 9.02 5.24 -5.44
N VAL A 777 8.34 4.18 -5.87
CA VAL A 777 8.94 2.87 -6.15
C VAL A 777 10.02 2.97 -7.22
N GLU A 778 9.73 3.64 -8.34
CA GLU A 778 10.67 3.85 -9.46
C GLU A 778 11.93 4.62 -9.02
N ASN A 779 11.80 5.48 -8.01
CA ASN A 779 12.91 6.25 -7.44
C ASN A 779 13.54 5.60 -6.20
N GLY A 780 13.36 4.28 -6.02
CA GLY A 780 14.06 3.49 -5.01
C GLY A 780 13.55 3.65 -3.59
N ALA A 781 12.35 4.19 -3.40
CA ALA A 781 11.70 4.23 -2.10
C ALA A 781 11.42 2.81 -1.58
N THR A 782 11.69 2.59 -0.30
CA THR A 782 11.36 1.34 0.41
C THR A 782 10.30 1.55 1.51
N THR A 783 9.77 2.77 1.59
CA THR A 783 8.75 3.27 2.52
C THR A 783 7.94 4.33 1.77
N ILE A 784 6.80 4.75 2.31
CA ILE A 784 6.03 5.87 1.76
C ILE A 784 6.67 7.19 2.20
N TRP A 785 6.71 8.18 1.31
CA TRP A 785 7.28 9.49 1.58
C TRP A 785 6.24 10.48 2.10
N GLU A 786 6.69 11.55 2.76
CA GLU A 786 5.86 12.69 3.17
C GLU A 786 5.33 13.49 1.97
N LEU A 787 6.14 13.59 0.93
CA LEU A 787 5.85 14.36 -0.27
C LEU A 787 5.89 13.46 -1.51
N TRP A 788 4.97 13.70 -2.44
CA TRP A 788 4.97 13.03 -3.76
C TRP A 788 6.29 13.22 -4.54
N ASN A 789 7.02 14.29 -4.24
CA ASN A 789 8.33 14.66 -4.79
C ASN A 789 9.47 14.56 -3.75
N GLY A 790 9.38 13.64 -2.78
CA GLY A 790 10.33 13.56 -1.66
C GLY A 790 11.81 13.44 -2.07
N ASN A 791 12.12 12.87 -3.23
CA ASN A 791 13.48 12.80 -3.76
C ASN A 791 14.08 14.14 -4.22
N THR A 792 13.26 15.18 -4.44
CA THR A 792 13.72 16.47 -4.98
C THR A 792 13.24 17.70 -4.20
N ALA A 793 12.28 17.53 -3.29
CA ALA A 793 11.73 18.60 -2.48
C ALA A 793 12.76 19.20 -1.51
N ALA A 794 12.54 20.46 -1.12
CA ALA A 794 13.38 21.13 -0.13
C ALA A 794 13.36 20.39 1.24
N PRO A 795 14.50 20.34 1.98
CA PRO A 795 14.66 19.50 3.17
C PRO A 795 13.82 19.89 4.39
N ALA A 796 13.27 21.10 4.45
CA ALA A 796 12.66 21.65 5.67
C ALA A 796 11.50 20.79 6.22
N MET A 797 10.81 20.07 5.33
CA MET A 797 9.75 19.11 5.64
C MET A 797 9.73 18.06 4.53
N ASN A 798 10.62 17.07 4.64
CA ASN A 798 10.80 16.05 3.60
C ASN A 798 11.22 14.69 4.20
N SER A 799 10.31 14.06 4.95
CA SER A 799 10.49 12.70 5.46
C SER A 799 10.36 11.67 4.34
N HIS A 800 11.26 10.68 4.34
CA HIS A 800 11.19 9.53 3.43
C HIS A 800 10.53 8.31 4.10
N ASN A 801 9.96 8.47 5.28
CA ASN A 801 9.18 7.46 5.99
C ASN A 801 7.99 8.11 6.69
N HIS A 802 6.85 8.14 6.02
CA HIS A 802 5.62 8.78 6.46
C HIS A 802 4.42 8.04 5.88
N VAL A 803 3.30 7.95 6.60
CA VAL A 803 2.14 7.15 6.15
C VAL A 803 0.96 7.96 5.61
N MET A 804 0.94 9.28 5.81
CA MET A 804 -0.26 10.10 5.60
C MET A 804 -0.79 10.10 4.15
N LEU A 805 0.09 9.91 3.16
CA LEU A 805 -0.27 9.85 1.75
C LEU A 805 -0.81 8.49 1.32
N LEU A 806 -0.95 7.51 2.23
CA LEU A 806 -1.64 6.25 1.92
C LEU A 806 -3.15 6.44 1.76
N GLY A 807 -3.76 7.37 2.50
CA GLY A 807 -5.19 7.67 2.41
C GLY A 807 -6.06 6.40 2.42
N ASP A 808 -6.89 6.20 1.39
CA ASP A 808 -7.71 4.99 1.21
C ASP A 808 -7.12 3.94 0.25
N LEU A 809 -5.84 4.04 -0.12
CA LEU A 809 -5.18 3.09 -1.03
C LEU A 809 -5.27 1.64 -0.52
N LEU A 810 -4.88 1.40 0.73
CA LEU A 810 -4.92 0.05 1.30
C LEU A 810 -6.35 -0.46 1.43
N VAL A 811 -7.30 0.42 1.79
CA VAL A 811 -8.72 0.05 1.83
C VAL A 811 -9.18 -0.39 0.44
N TRP A 812 -8.84 0.35 -0.60
CA TRP A 812 -9.16 0.01 -1.99
C TRP A 812 -8.51 -1.31 -2.46
N LEU A 813 -7.25 -1.56 -2.09
CA LEU A 813 -6.60 -2.83 -2.42
C LEU A 813 -7.35 -4.03 -1.82
N TYR A 814 -7.79 -3.95 -0.56
CA TYR A 814 -8.52 -5.04 0.09
C TYR A 814 -9.99 -5.10 -0.31
N GLU A 815 -10.75 -4.00 -0.16
CA GLU A 815 -12.19 -4.00 -0.39
C GLU A 815 -12.56 -4.13 -1.87
N ASP A 816 -11.83 -3.49 -2.78
CA ASP A 816 -12.20 -3.43 -4.19
C ASP A 816 -11.36 -4.39 -5.05
N ILE A 817 -10.02 -4.37 -4.94
CA ILE A 817 -9.18 -5.23 -5.79
C ILE A 817 -9.22 -6.69 -5.35
N ALA A 818 -8.95 -6.98 -4.07
CA ALA A 818 -9.11 -8.32 -3.54
C ALA A 818 -10.59 -8.70 -3.34
N GLY A 819 -11.46 -7.71 -3.13
CA GLY A 819 -12.87 -7.96 -2.89
C GLY A 819 -13.13 -8.51 -1.50
N ILE A 820 -12.38 -8.13 -0.46
CA ILE A 820 -12.61 -8.51 0.94
C ILE A 820 -13.18 -7.28 1.67
N LYS A 821 -14.49 -7.28 1.92
CA LYS A 821 -15.16 -6.18 2.61
C LYS A 821 -16.07 -6.68 3.72
N SER A 822 -16.20 -5.88 4.77
CA SER A 822 -17.15 -6.13 5.85
C SER A 822 -18.58 -5.84 5.37
N GLY A 823 -19.45 -6.86 5.41
CA GLY A 823 -20.90 -6.69 5.20
C GLY A 823 -21.64 -6.36 6.50
N ALA A 824 -21.02 -6.68 7.65
CA ALA A 824 -21.46 -6.28 8.98
C ALA A 824 -20.26 -6.18 9.91
N ALA A 825 -20.28 -5.20 10.83
CA ALA A 825 -19.21 -4.90 11.77
C ALA A 825 -18.53 -6.15 12.36
N GLY A 826 -17.19 -6.15 12.35
CA GLY A 826 -16.36 -7.27 12.80
C GLY A 826 -16.28 -8.46 11.84
N TYR A 827 -16.84 -8.35 10.61
CA TYR A 827 -16.87 -9.41 9.59
C TYR A 827 -17.75 -10.62 9.94
N SER A 828 -18.77 -10.42 10.78
CA SER A 828 -19.80 -11.46 10.98
C SER A 828 -20.58 -11.78 9.69
N GLN A 829 -20.65 -10.79 8.78
CA GLN A 829 -21.02 -10.97 7.39
C GLN A 829 -19.96 -10.32 6.50
N LEU A 830 -19.63 -10.95 5.39
CA LEU A 830 -18.67 -10.47 4.41
C LEU A 830 -19.35 -10.12 3.09
N GLU A 831 -18.81 -9.12 2.40
CA GLU A 831 -19.06 -8.86 1.00
C GLU A 831 -17.80 -9.21 0.21
N MET A 832 -17.93 -10.22 -0.66
CA MET A 832 -16.86 -10.68 -1.53
C MET A 832 -17.13 -10.15 -2.95
N LYS A 833 -16.49 -9.03 -3.32
CA LYS A 833 -16.79 -8.31 -4.59
C LYS A 833 -15.53 -7.73 -5.27
N PRO A 834 -14.70 -8.55 -5.92
CA PRO A 834 -13.50 -8.06 -6.61
C PRO A 834 -13.87 -7.24 -7.85
N VAL A 835 -13.19 -6.12 -8.05
CA VAL A 835 -13.29 -5.24 -9.22
C VAL A 835 -12.18 -5.60 -10.20
N LEU A 836 -12.57 -6.03 -11.41
CA LEU A 836 -11.63 -6.42 -12.45
C LEU A 836 -11.19 -5.17 -13.24
N VAL A 837 -9.99 -4.67 -12.94
CA VAL A 837 -9.42 -3.51 -13.65
C VAL A 837 -8.58 -3.94 -14.86
N PRO A 838 -8.63 -3.20 -15.99
CA PRO A 838 -7.75 -3.47 -17.13
C PRO A 838 -6.26 -3.33 -16.73
N GLY A 839 -5.45 -4.35 -17.03
CA GLY A 839 -4.02 -4.39 -16.70
C GLY A 839 -3.66 -5.27 -15.49
N LEU A 840 -4.65 -5.73 -14.73
CA LEU A 840 -4.46 -6.63 -13.60
C LEU A 840 -5.10 -7.99 -13.89
N ASP A 841 -4.33 -9.08 -13.93
CA ASP A 841 -4.82 -10.41 -14.31
C ASP A 841 -4.97 -11.36 -13.13
N ARG A 842 -4.35 -11.04 -11.98
CA ARG A 842 -4.57 -11.74 -10.73
C ARG A 842 -4.47 -10.79 -9.54
N ALA A 843 -5.18 -11.13 -8.47
CA ALA A 843 -4.90 -10.64 -7.12
C ALA A 843 -5.06 -11.78 -6.11
N ASN A 844 -4.18 -11.80 -5.11
CA ASN A 844 -4.15 -12.75 -4.03
C ASN A 844 -4.03 -11.99 -2.71
N ALA A 845 -5.05 -12.11 -1.87
CA ALA A 845 -5.06 -11.47 -0.57
C ALA A 845 -5.59 -12.37 0.53
N SER A 846 -5.12 -12.11 1.74
CA SER A 846 -5.65 -12.73 2.95
C SER A 846 -5.81 -11.69 4.05
N TYR A 847 -6.79 -11.90 4.93
CA TYR A 847 -7.05 -11.04 6.08
C TYR A 847 -7.60 -11.87 7.25
N HIS A 848 -6.92 -11.81 8.40
CA HIS A 848 -7.30 -12.49 9.63
C HIS A 848 -8.26 -11.61 10.43
N THR A 849 -9.54 -11.86 10.26
CA THR A 849 -10.62 -11.18 10.99
C THR A 849 -10.72 -11.67 12.44
N MET A 850 -11.61 -11.05 13.21
CA MET A 850 -11.96 -11.52 14.56
C MET A 850 -12.51 -12.96 14.63
N TYR A 851 -13.01 -13.49 13.51
CA TYR A 851 -13.56 -14.84 13.40
C TYR A 851 -12.60 -15.85 12.77
N GLY A 852 -11.46 -15.39 12.22
CA GLY A 852 -10.49 -16.23 11.53
C GLY A 852 -10.11 -15.70 10.15
N MET A 853 -9.39 -16.52 9.40
CA MET A 853 -8.79 -16.15 8.12
C MET A 853 -9.83 -16.06 6.98
N VAL A 854 -9.80 -14.95 6.25
CA VAL A 854 -10.47 -14.75 4.96
C VAL A 854 -9.42 -14.77 3.87
N ARG A 855 -9.68 -15.46 2.76
CA ARG A 855 -8.80 -15.44 1.58
C ARG A 855 -9.58 -15.13 0.32
N SER A 856 -8.96 -14.34 -0.55
CA SER A 856 -9.46 -14.04 -1.89
C SER A 856 -8.32 -14.13 -2.89
N SER A 857 -8.38 -15.15 -3.75
CA SER A 857 -7.36 -15.38 -4.78
C SER A 857 -8.03 -15.57 -6.12
N TRP A 858 -8.05 -14.52 -6.93
CA TRP A 858 -8.65 -14.57 -8.26
C TRP A 858 -7.60 -14.43 -9.36
N LYS A 859 -7.89 -15.10 -10.47
CA LYS A 859 -7.18 -14.98 -11.74
C LYS A 859 -8.22 -14.83 -12.85
N LYS A 860 -7.94 -13.97 -13.82
CA LYS A 860 -8.71 -13.89 -15.05
C LYS A 860 -7.84 -14.11 -16.27
N ASP A 861 -8.45 -14.64 -17.32
CA ASP A 861 -8.00 -14.51 -18.69
C ASP A 861 -9.10 -13.82 -19.52
N ILE A 862 -9.06 -13.95 -20.84
CA ILE A 862 -10.00 -13.30 -21.76
C ILE A 862 -11.42 -13.82 -21.57
N ASN A 863 -11.57 -15.12 -21.33
CA ASN A 863 -12.84 -15.83 -21.39
C ASN A 863 -13.23 -16.45 -20.05
N LYS A 864 -12.34 -16.48 -19.06
CA LYS A 864 -12.55 -17.21 -17.81
C LYS A 864 -12.07 -16.42 -16.61
N PHE A 865 -12.88 -16.48 -15.55
CA PHE A 865 -12.54 -16.04 -14.21
C PHE A 865 -12.43 -17.28 -13.32
N THR A 866 -11.38 -17.35 -12.50
CA THR A 866 -11.20 -18.39 -11.48
C THR A 866 -10.95 -17.72 -10.14
N TRP A 867 -11.66 -18.14 -9.10
CA TRP A 867 -11.61 -17.49 -7.80
C TRP A 867 -11.69 -18.48 -6.65
N LYS A 868 -10.62 -18.51 -5.84
CA LYS A 868 -10.53 -19.31 -4.62
C LYS A 868 -10.82 -18.43 -3.41
N LEU A 869 -11.75 -18.89 -2.58
CA LEU A 869 -12.23 -18.20 -1.40
C LEU A 869 -12.12 -19.07 -0.15
N THR A 870 -11.74 -18.45 0.96
CA THR A 870 -11.87 -19.03 2.30
C THR A 870 -12.72 -18.09 3.14
N ILE A 871 -13.81 -18.59 3.74
CA ILE A 871 -14.69 -17.86 4.65
C ILE A 871 -14.60 -18.50 6.05
N PRO A 872 -14.26 -17.74 7.11
CA PRO A 872 -14.06 -18.31 8.44
C PRO A 872 -15.36 -18.81 9.08
N ALA A 873 -15.26 -19.78 9.99
CA ALA A 873 -16.41 -20.30 10.72
C ALA A 873 -17.16 -19.19 11.48
N ASN A 874 -18.46 -19.41 11.70
CA ASN A 874 -19.37 -18.47 12.34
C ASN A 874 -19.64 -17.17 11.54
N THR A 875 -19.28 -17.14 10.26
CA THR A 875 -19.54 -16.02 9.35
C THR A 875 -20.28 -16.47 8.09
N THR A 876 -20.85 -15.52 7.37
CA THR A 876 -21.47 -15.72 6.05
C THR A 876 -20.95 -14.69 5.05
N ALA A 877 -21.01 -14.98 3.76
CA ALA A 877 -20.59 -14.04 2.72
C ALA A 877 -21.63 -13.88 1.60
N SER A 878 -21.76 -12.66 1.09
CA SER A 878 -22.36 -12.36 -0.21
C SER A 878 -21.24 -12.32 -1.26
N VAL A 879 -21.32 -13.16 -2.29
CA VAL A 879 -20.26 -13.36 -3.29
C VAL A 879 -20.74 -12.88 -4.65
N TYR A 880 -19.98 -11.97 -5.26
CA TYR A 880 -20.31 -11.34 -6.54
C TYR A 880 -19.41 -11.88 -7.65
N ILE A 881 -19.82 -12.99 -8.25
CA ILE A 881 -19.04 -13.69 -9.28
C ILE A 881 -19.23 -12.98 -10.64
N PRO A 882 -18.17 -12.45 -11.28
CA PRO A 882 -18.25 -11.89 -12.62
C PRO A 882 -18.75 -12.91 -13.64
N ALA A 883 -19.95 -12.69 -14.21
CA ALA A 883 -20.60 -13.57 -15.16
C ALA A 883 -21.83 -12.88 -15.77
N ARG A 884 -22.09 -13.07 -17.07
CA ARG A 884 -23.31 -12.55 -17.72
C ARG A 884 -24.56 -13.40 -17.50
N ALA A 885 -24.35 -14.69 -17.19
CA ALA A 885 -25.42 -15.63 -16.93
C ALA A 885 -24.97 -16.67 -15.91
N VAL A 886 -25.93 -17.28 -15.22
CA VAL A 886 -25.66 -18.31 -14.21
C VAL A 886 -25.22 -19.65 -14.81
N SER A 887 -25.57 -19.93 -16.07
CA SER A 887 -25.38 -21.23 -16.72
C SER A 887 -23.91 -21.62 -16.97
N GLY A 888 -22.99 -20.66 -16.93
CA GLY A 888 -21.54 -20.88 -17.11
C GLY A 888 -20.74 -20.87 -15.80
N ILE A 889 -21.39 -20.87 -14.64
CA ILE A 889 -20.72 -20.78 -13.34
C ILE A 889 -20.55 -22.19 -12.75
N LEU A 890 -19.32 -22.51 -12.38
CA LEU A 890 -18.94 -23.76 -11.71
C LEU A 890 -18.44 -23.49 -10.29
N GLU A 891 -18.73 -24.40 -9.38
CA GLU A 891 -18.12 -24.50 -8.06
C GLU A 891 -17.44 -25.86 -7.90
N GLY A 892 -16.13 -25.87 -7.63
CA GLY A 892 -15.36 -27.11 -7.53
C GLY A 892 -15.45 -27.99 -8.79
N GLY A 893 -15.61 -27.37 -9.96
CA GLY A 893 -15.78 -28.05 -11.25
C GLY A 893 -17.20 -28.55 -11.57
N ARG A 894 -18.19 -28.34 -10.69
CA ARG A 894 -19.59 -28.75 -10.91
C ARG A 894 -20.46 -27.53 -11.21
N PRO A 895 -21.54 -27.65 -12.01
CA PRO A 895 -22.51 -26.57 -12.19
C PRO A 895 -23.00 -26.04 -10.84
N ILE A 896 -22.93 -24.73 -10.63
CA ILE A 896 -23.27 -24.14 -9.33
C ILE A 896 -24.73 -24.41 -8.92
N ALA A 897 -25.63 -24.61 -9.89
CA ALA A 897 -27.02 -24.98 -9.67
C ALA A 897 -27.19 -26.34 -8.96
N ASP A 898 -26.20 -27.23 -9.04
CA ASP A 898 -26.22 -28.56 -8.40
C ASP A 898 -25.68 -28.51 -6.95
N VAL A 899 -25.16 -27.37 -6.51
CA VAL A 899 -24.53 -27.17 -5.20
C VAL A 899 -25.53 -26.59 -4.21
N LYS A 900 -26.08 -27.47 -3.34
CA LYS A 900 -27.23 -27.15 -2.46
C LYS A 900 -26.94 -26.14 -1.35
N ASP A 901 -25.69 -25.98 -0.96
CA ASP A 901 -25.29 -25.14 0.17
C ASP A 901 -24.88 -23.71 -0.23
N ILE A 902 -25.16 -23.35 -1.48
CA ILE A 902 -24.96 -22.03 -2.06
C ILE A 902 -26.31 -21.51 -2.55
N THR A 903 -26.69 -20.30 -2.17
CA THR A 903 -27.99 -19.72 -2.53
C THR A 903 -27.82 -18.60 -3.54
N PHE A 904 -28.37 -18.76 -4.74
CA PHE A 904 -28.45 -17.67 -5.72
C PHE A 904 -29.39 -16.57 -5.21
N LEU A 905 -28.95 -15.31 -5.30
CA LEU A 905 -29.75 -14.16 -4.89
C LEU A 905 -30.29 -13.40 -6.09
N ARG A 906 -29.41 -12.98 -7.02
CA ARG A 906 -29.77 -12.15 -8.19
C ARG A 906 -28.62 -12.05 -9.19
N MET A 907 -28.91 -11.54 -10.39
CA MET A 907 -27.92 -10.92 -11.27
C MET A 907 -27.83 -9.41 -10.95
N GLU A 908 -26.62 -8.85 -10.96
CA GLU A 908 -26.34 -7.42 -10.74
C GLU A 908 -25.10 -7.02 -11.55
N ASP A 909 -25.20 -6.09 -12.49
CA ASP A 909 -24.07 -5.52 -13.27
C ASP A 909 -23.06 -6.56 -13.81
N ASP A 910 -23.53 -7.49 -14.66
CA ASP A 910 -22.71 -8.60 -15.19
C ASP A 910 -22.06 -9.47 -14.08
N ARG A 911 -22.72 -9.60 -12.94
CA ARG A 911 -22.32 -10.50 -11.84
C ARG A 911 -23.50 -11.33 -11.35
N ALA A 912 -23.22 -12.59 -11.04
CA ALA A 912 -24.13 -13.44 -10.30
C ALA A 912 -23.82 -13.34 -8.81
N VAL A 913 -24.83 -12.94 -8.02
CA VAL A 913 -24.70 -12.75 -6.57
C VAL A 913 -25.22 -13.97 -5.84
N TYR A 914 -24.39 -14.54 -4.98
CA TYR A 914 -24.71 -15.72 -4.16
C TYR A 914 -24.51 -15.42 -2.67
N LYS A 915 -25.25 -16.14 -1.82
CA LYS A 915 -25.00 -16.23 -0.39
C LYS A 915 -24.36 -17.58 -0.08
N ILE A 916 -23.27 -17.55 0.68
CA ILE A 916 -22.53 -18.73 1.18
C ILE A 916 -22.27 -18.61 2.68
N GLY A 917 -22.03 -19.72 3.37
CA GLY A 917 -21.48 -19.73 4.72
C GLY A 917 -19.96 -19.94 4.73
N SER A 918 -19.44 -20.30 5.90
CA SER A 918 -18.01 -20.63 6.09
C SER A 918 -17.54 -21.80 5.22
N GLY A 919 -16.23 -21.90 5.01
CA GLY A 919 -15.54 -22.95 4.27
C GLY A 919 -14.72 -22.44 3.08
N ASP A 920 -14.13 -23.39 2.36
CA ASP A 920 -13.36 -23.12 1.14
C ASP A 920 -14.21 -23.34 -0.11
N TYR A 921 -14.08 -22.44 -1.09
CA TYR A 921 -14.84 -22.44 -2.34
C TYR A 921 -13.90 -22.16 -3.53
N GLU A 922 -14.18 -22.77 -4.68
CA GLU A 922 -13.50 -22.46 -5.94
C GLU A 922 -14.54 -22.21 -7.02
N PHE A 923 -14.72 -20.94 -7.38
CA PHE A 923 -15.62 -20.51 -8.44
C PHE A 923 -14.88 -20.39 -9.77
N THR A 924 -15.52 -20.85 -10.84
CA THR A 924 -15.13 -20.57 -12.22
C THR A 924 -16.32 -19.99 -12.96
N SER A 925 -16.11 -18.99 -13.80
CA SER A 925 -17.16 -18.44 -14.66
C SER A 925 -16.60 -17.99 -16.01
N ASP A 926 -17.46 -18.02 -17.03
CA ASP A 926 -17.14 -17.46 -18.34
C ASP A 926 -17.20 -15.91 -18.29
N LEU A 927 -16.06 -15.27 -18.56
CA LEU A 927 -15.93 -13.84 -18.78
C LEU A 927 -16.23 -13.51 -20.24
N GLN A 928 -17.49 -13.31 -20.58
CA GLN A 928 -17.83 -12.68 -21.86
C GLN A 928 -17.68 -11.16 -21.75
N LEU A 929 -16.43 -10.66 -21.73
CA LEU A 929 -16.19 -9.21 -21.68
C LEU A 929 -16.85 -8.51 -22.88
N PRO A 930 -17.52 -7.35 -22.69
CA PRO A 930 -18.11 -6.60 -23.79
C PRO A 930 -17.10 -6.34 -24.90
N TRP A 931 -17.51 -6.50 -26.15
CA TRP A 931 -16.70 -6.18 -27.34
C TRP A 931 -15.38 -6.96 -27.47
N LYS A 932 -15.25 -8.11 -26.80
CA LYS A 932 -14.08 -9.00 -26.91
C LYS A 932 -14.40 -10.35 -27.59
N LYS A 933 -15.66 -10.60 -27.99
CA LYS A 933 -16.07 -11.87 -28.62
C LYS A 933 -15.39 -12.08 -29.97
N GLY A 934 -14.70 -13.21 -30.10
CA GLY A 934 -13.89 -13.55 -31.28
C GLY A 934 -12.38 -13.34 -31.06
N ILE A 935 -11.96 -12.74 -29.95
CA ILE A 935 -10.55 -12.73 -29.56
C ILE A 935 -10.17 -14.10 -28.99
N VAL A 936 -9.09 -14.67 -29.53
CA VAL A 936 -8.57 -15.99 -29.19
C VAL A 936 -7.30 -15.89 -28.33
N GLU A 937 -6.46 -14.88 -28.60
CA GLU A 937 -5.26 -14.59 -27.82
C GLU A 937 -5.15 -13.06 -27.63
N ASP A 938 -4.72 -12.61 -26.45
CA ASP A 938 -4.57 -11.20 -26.07
C ASP A 938 -3.38 -11.11 -25.08
N GLU A 939 -2.19 -10.84 -25.60
CA GLU A 939 -0.91 -10.98 -24.88
C GLU A 939 0.03 -9.80 -25.15
N PHE A 940 1.02 -9.60 -24.28
CA PHE A 940 2.16 -8.75 -24.62
C PHE A 940 3.23 -9.56 -25.36
N ILE A 941 3.88 -8.94 -26.35
CA ILE A 941 5.02 -9.56 -27.05
C ILE A 941 6.22 -9.69 -26.09
N PHE A 942 6.35 -8.78 -25.14
CA PHE A 942 7.37 -8.79 -24.10
C PHE A 942 6.86 -8.07 -22.85
N GLU A 943 7.32 -8.52 -21.68
CA GLU A 943 7.08 -7.82 -20.41
C GLU A 943 8.22 -6.86 -20.07
N ASP A 944 9.46 -7.29 -20.29
CA ASP A 944 10.67 -6.51 -20.08
C ASP A 944 11.37 -6.19 -21.40
N ALA A 945 11.94 -4.99 -21.50
CA ALA A 945 12.72 -4.54 -22.65
C ALA A 945 13.94 -3.71 -22.22
N PRO A 946 15.02 -3.69 -23.02
CA PRO A 946 16.20 -2.87 -22.76
C PRO A 946 16.00 -1.38 -23.07
N PHE A 947 14.77 -0.94 -23.33
CA PHE A 947 14.40 0.43 -23.66
C PHE A 947 13.11 0.83 -22.92
N PRO A 948 12.98 2.10 -22.50
CA PRO A 948 11.79 2.58 -21.78
C PRO A 948 10.62 2.95 -22.70
N GLU A 949 10.87 3.32 -23.97
CA GLU A 949 9.81 3.65 -24.94
C GLU A 949 9.86 2.73 -26.18
N SER A 950 8.68 2.33 -26.66
CA SER A 950 8.46 1.63 -27.93
C SER A 950 7.27 2.22 -28.70
N HIS A 951 7.36 2.26 -30.04
CA HIS A 951 6.28 2.79 -30.87
C HIS A 951 6.30 2.27 -32.32
N ALA A 952 5.17 2.44 -33.01
CA ALA A 952 4.92 2.07 -34.41
C ALA A 952 5.24 0.60 -34.73
N ALA A 953 4.36 -0.30 -34.25
CA ALA A 953 4.50 -1.73 -34.49
C ALA A 953 4.07 -2.14 -35.91
N THR A 954 4.68 -3.19 -36.42
CA THR A 954 4.35 -3.87 -37.69
C THR A 954 4.42 -5.38 -37.50
N LEU A 955 3.68 -6.14 -38.29
CA LEU A 955 3.59 -7.60 -38.23
C LEU A 955 3.62 -8.21 -39.64
N ALA A 956 4.30 -9.34 -39.79
CA ALA A 956 4.24 -10.18 -40.98
C ALA A 956 4.17 -11.66 -40.61
N GLU A 957 3.45 -12.43 -41.43
CA GLU A 957 3.51 -13.90 -41.43
C GLU A 957 4.68 -14.36 -42.30
N THR A 958 5.47 -15.30 -41.79
CA THR A 958 6.56 -15.95 -42.52
C THR A 958 6.32 -17.45 -42.56
N PRO A 959 7.03 -18.23 -43.41
CA PRO A 959 6.94 -19.68 -43.39
C PRO A 959 7.30 -20.34 -42.03
N LYS A 960 7.92 -19.61 -41.11
CA LYS A 960 8.29 -20.10 -39.77
C LYS A 960 7.39 -19.57 -38.64
N GLY A 961 6.38 -18.76 -38.96
CA GLY A 961 5.51 -18.12 -37.97
C GLY A 961 5.52 -16.58 -38.07
N LEU A 962 5.01 -15.92 -37.04
CA LEU A 962 4.85 -14.46 -37.00
C LEU A 962 6.15 -13.75 -36.63
N VAL A 963 6.37 -12.61 -37.26
CA VAL A 963 7.45 -11.68 -36.92
C VAL A 963 6.88 -10.29 -36.72
N ALA A 964 7.16 -9.68 -35.57
CA ALA A 964 6.77 -8.32 -35.24
C ALA A 964 8.01 -7.41 -35.15
N ALA A 965 7.86 -6.16 -35.54
CA ALA A 965 8.90 -5.14 -35.38
C ALA A 965 8.32 -3.81 -34.90
N TRP A 966 9.14 -3.00 -34.23
CA TRP A 966 8.80 -1.64 -33.76
C TRP A 966 10.09 -0.83 -33.59
N PHE A 967 9.99 0.48 -33.38
CA PHE A 967 11.15 1.26 -32.95
C PHE A 967 11.11 1.49 -31.43
N GLY A 968 12.28 1.51 -30.79
CA GLY A 968 12.40 1.67 -29.34
C GLY A 968 13.75 2.22 -28.91
N GLY A 969 13.75 2.99 -27.82
CA GLY A 969 14.92 3.67 -27.27
C GLY A 969 14.54 4.53 -26.05
N THR A 970 15.41 5.46 -25.64
CA THR A 970 15.17 6.33 -24.49
C THR A 970 13.92 7.19 -24.67
N LYS A 971 13.73 7.75 -25.88
CA LYS A 971 12.56 8.54 -26.25
C LYS A 971 12.45 8.69 -27.77
N GLU A 972 11.23 8.74 -28.30
CA GLU A 972 10.98 9.08 -29.71
C GLU A 972 11.82 10.30 -30.15
N ARG A 973 12.54 10.19 -31.29
CA ARG A 973 13.52 11.15 -31.87
C ARG A 973 14.96 11.07 -31.37
N ASN A 974 15.22 10.42 -30.24
CA ASN A 974 16.59 10.36 -29.75
C ASN A 974 17.48 9.48 -30.65
N PRO A 975 18.78 9.81 -30.79
CA PRO A 975 19.71 9.05 -31.63
C PRO A 975 19.80 7.55 -31.29
N ASP A 976 19.51 7.17 -30.05
CA ASP A 976 19.56 5.77 -29.59
C ASP A 976 18.34 4.93 -29.98
N VAL A 977 17.34 5.52 -30.63
CA VAL A 977 16.16 4.79 -31.11
C VAL A 977 16.53 3.86 -32.26
N GLY A 978 16.45 2.56 -32.01
CA GLY A 978 16.67 1.49 -32.98
C GLY A 978 15.37 0.79 -33.39
N ILE A 979 15.45 -0.11 -34.38
CA ILE A 979 14.40 -1.05 -34.76
C ILE A 979 14.62 -2.37 -34.04
N TRP A 980 13.58 -2.83 -33.36
CA TRP A 980 13.57 -4.06 -32.58
C TRP A 980 12.62 -5.07 -33.22
N VAL A 981 12.98 -6.35 -33.15
CA VAL A 981 12.21 -7.47 -33.72
C VAL A 981 11.97 -8.53 -32.65
N SER A 982 10.81 -9.18 -32.73
CA SER A 982 10.52 -10.44 -32.02
C SER A 982 9.80 -11.41 -32.94
N ARG A 983 10.05 -12.69 -32.74
CA ARG A 983 9.45 -13.79 -33.51
C ARG A 983 8.53 -14.58 -32.59
N LYS A 984 7.43 -15.11 -33.14
CA LYS A 984 6.57 -16.06 -32.43
C LYS A 984 7.01 -17.47 -32.79
N GLU A 985 7.67 -18.14 -31.84
CA GLU A 985 8.19 -19.50 -31.97
C GLU A 985 7.27 -20.44 -31.16
N GLY A 986 6.39 -21.17 -31.85
CA GLY A 986 5.27 -21.88 -31.20
C GLY A 986 4.30 -20.90 -30.56
N ASP A 987 3.98 -21.12 -29.28
CA ASP A 987 3.06 -20.26 -28.51
C ASP A 987 3.76 -19.12 -27.75
N LYS A 988 5.05 -18.83 -28.04
CA LYS A 988 5.83 -17.83 -27.29
C LYS A 988 6.53 -16.82 -28.19
N TRP A 989 6.54 -15.57 -27.75
CA TRP A 989 7.37 -14.53 -28.35
C TRP A 989 8.80 -14.58 -27.81
N THR A 990 9.77 -14.41 -28.71
CA THR A 990 11.18 -14.25 -28.33
C THR A 990 11.43 -12.90 -27.66
N THR A 991 12.47 -12.79 -26.84
CA THR A 991 12.93 -11.48 -26.34
C THR A 991 13.26 -10.52 -27.49
N PRO A 992 12.98 -9.20 -27.36
CA PRO A 992 13.32 -8.22 -28.39
C PRO A 992 14.80 -8.18 -28.75
N VAL A 993 15.10 -8.14 -30.05
CA VAL A 993 16.46 -8.00 -30.59
C VAL A 993 16.56 -6.77 -31.51
N GLU A 994 17.57 -5.93 -31.30
CA GLU A 994 17.82 -4.76 -32.16
C GLU A 994 18.40 -5.21 -33.51
N VAL A 995 17.78 -4.80 -34.61
CA VAL A 995 18.15 -5.19 -35.98
C VAL A 995 18.60 -4.01 -36.85
N ALA A 996 18.30 -2.78 -36.42
CA ALA A 996 18.84 -1.55 -36.99
C ALA A 996 19.03 -0.51 -35.88
N ASN A 997 20.21 0.10 -35.80
CA ASN A 997 20.60 0.94 -34.65
C ASN A 997 20.82 2.42 -35.03
N GLY A 998 20.71 2.77 -36.31
CA GLY A 998 20.84 4.15 -36.78
C GLY A 998 22.27 4.70 -36.83
N ILE A 999 23.29 3.86 -36.67
CA ILE A 999 24.69 4.25 -36.81
C ILE A 999 25.00 4.47 -38.29
N MET A 1000 25.37 5.70 -38.65
CA MET A 1000 25.73 6.10 -40.02
C MET A 1000 27.24 6.15 -40.22
N SER A 1001 27.99 6.44 -39.16
CA SER A 1001 29.46 6.46 -39.11
C SER A 1001 29.94 6.30 -37.67
N ASP A 1002 31.26 6.33 -37.44
CA ASP A 1002 31.85 6.27 -36.09
C ASP A 1002 31.44 7.45 -35.18
N THR A 1003 30.96 8.56 -35.76
CA THR A 1003 30.60 9.79 -35.04
C THR A 1003 29.13 10.18 -35.19
N GLU A 1004 28.38 9.55 -36.11
CA GLU A 1004 27.00 9.91 -36.40
C GLU A 1004 26.05 8.73 -36.14
N ARG A 1005 25.10 8.97 -35.23
CA ARG A 1005 23.95 8.10 -34.99
C ARG A 1005 22.67 8.93 -35.10
N VAL A 1006 21.67 8.40 -35.80
CA VAL A 1006 20.36 9.03 -35.98
C VAL A 1006 19.25 8.07 -35.61
N ALA A 1007 18.10 8.61 -35.17
CA ALA A 1007 16.95 7.79 -34.81
C ALA A 1007 16.43 6.97 -35.99
N CYS A 1008 16.04 5.72 -35.73
CA CYS A 1008 15.29 4.86 -36.63
C CYS A 1008 13.77 5.04 -36.43
N TRP A 1009 13.00 4.85 -37.51
CA TRP A 1009 11.58 5.21 -37.56
C TRP A 1009 10.75 4.25 -38.40
N ASN A 1010 9.47 4.14 -38.06
CA ASN A 1010 8.40 3.50 -38.85
C ASN A 1010 8.83 2.21 -39.58
N PRO A 1011 9.18 1.15 -38.82
CA PRO A 1011 9.46 -0.13 -39.42
C PRO A 1011 8.20 -0.68 -40.09
N VAL A 1012 8.37 -1.30 -41.26
CA VAL A 1012 7.31 -2.00 -41.98
C VAL A 1012 7.86 -3.35 -42.44
N LEU A 1013 7.24 -4.42 -41.98
CA LEU A 1013 7.55 -5.77 -42.41
C LEU A 1013 6.70 -6.16 -43.62
N TYR A 1014 7.31 -6.86 -44.55
CA TYR A 1014 6.61 -7.46 -45.69
C TYR A 1014 7.26 -8.79 -46.07
N GLN A 1015 6.47 -9.86 -46.06
CA GLN A 1015 6.91 -11.16 -46.55
C GLN A 1015 6.64 -11.26 -48.05
N VAL A 1016 7.70 -11.26 -48.87
CA VAL A 1016 7.57 -11.51 -50.31
C VAL A 1016 7.10 -12.95 -50.51
N PRO A 1017 6.03 -13.21 -51.29
CA PRO A 1017 5.59 -14.58 -51.58
C PRO A 1017 6.72 -15.42 -52.18
N GLY A 1018 7.06 -16.53 -51.52
CA GLY A 1018 8.17 -17.42 -51.92
C GLY A 1018 9.58 -16.80 -51.80
N GLY A 1019 9.72 -15.61 -51.21
CA GLY A 1019 10.97 -14.86 -51.12
C GLY A 1019 11.43 -14.55 -49.70
N ALA A 1020 12.34 -13.59 -49.57
CA ALA A 1020 12.84 -13.13 -48.28
C ALA A 1020 11.83 -12.20 -47.57
N LEU A 1021 11.87 -12.21 -46.23
CA LEU A 1021 11.21 -11.19 -45.41
C LEU A 1021 11.94 -9.85 -45.58
N GLN A 1022 11.20 -8.78 -45.81
CA GLN A 1022 11.72 -7.42 -45.97
C GLN A 1022 11.35 -6.57 -44.74
N LEU A 1023 12.30 -5.77 -44.28
CA LEU A 1023 12.12 -4.75 -43.25
C LEU A 1023 12.48 -3.40 -43.83
N TYR A 1024 11.47 -2.57 -44.04
CA TYR A 1024 11.64 -1.16 -44.41
C TYR A 1024 11.67 -0.31 -43.15
N TYR A 1025 12.57 0.67 -43.06
CA TYR A 1025 12.59 1.64 -41.96
C TYR A 1025 13.20 2.95 -42.43
N LYS A 1026 13.01 4.02 -41.65
CA LYS A 1026 13.50 5.36 -41.99
C LYS A 1026 14.53 5.78 -40.97
N THR A 1027 15.47 6.63 -41.38
CA THR A 1027 16.40 7.29 -40.46
C THR A 1027 16.39 8.79 -40.67
N GLY A 1028 16.56 9.55 -39.59
CA GLY A 1028 16.74 11.00 -39.67
C GLY A 1028 16.35 11.71 -38.39
N THR A 1029 16.69 13.00 -38.31
CA THR A 1029 16.44 13.86 -37.16
C THR A 1029 14.99 14.35 -37.07
N ARG A 1030 14.30 14.46 -38.21
CA ARG A 1030 12.87 14.81 -38.31
C ARG A 1030 12.23 14.16 -39.53
N VAL A 1031 10.90 14.07 -39.53
CA VAL A 1031 10.11 13.42 -40.60
C VAL A 1031 10.43 13.97 -41.99
N ALA A 1032 10.56 15.29 -42.12
CA ALA A 1032 10.83 15.96 -43.38
C ALA A 1032 12.22 15.66 -43.99
N THR A 1033 13.13 15.03 -43.23
CA THR A 1033 14.50 14.72 -43.67
C THR A 1033 14.77 13.22 -43.60
N TRP A 1034 13.73 12.38 -43.65
CA TRP A 1034 13.89 10.94 -43.62
C TRP A 1034 14.59 10.40 -44.87
N LYS A 1035 15.46 9.41 -44.66
CA LYS A 1035 16.00 8.53 -45.69
C LYS A 1035 15.41 7.13 -45.51
N GLY A 1036 14.96 6.50 -46.60
CA GLY A 1036 14.42 5.15 -46.60
C GLY A 1036 15.52 4.09 -46.64
N TRP A 1037 15.33 3.02 -45.88
CA TRP A 1037 16.23 1.88 -45.81
C TRP A 1037 15.45 0.56 -45.89
N MET A 1038 16.11 -0.47 -46.41
CA MET A 1038 15.60 -1.83 -46.48
C MET A 1038 16.65 -2.82 -45.95
N LYS A 1039 16.19 -3.80 -45.18
CA LYS A 1039 16.94 -5.02 -44.84
C LYS A 1039 16.13 -6.23 -45.25
N THR A 1040 16.80 -7.34 -45.53
CA THR A 1040 16.14 -8.60 -45.89
C THR A 1040 16.58 -9.74 -44.98
N SER A 1041 15.73 -10.75 -44.83
CA SER A 1041 15.99 -11.96 -44.06
C SER A 1041 15.46 -13.18 -44.81
N ALA A 1042 16.33 -14.14 -45.12
CA ALA A 1042 15.99 -15.37 -45.82
C ALA A 1042 15.49 -16.49 -44.87
N ASP A 1043 15.66 -16.30 -43.56
CA ASP A 1043 15.43 -17.32 -42.52
C ASP A 1043 14.32 -16.94 -41.53
N GLY A 1044 13.45 -15.99 -41.90
CA GLY A 1044 12.24 -15.63 -41.14
C GLY A 1044 12.52 -14.65 -39.98
N GLY A 1045 13.43 -13.70 -40.16
CA GLY A 1045 13.87 -12.77 -39.11
C GLY A 1045 14.91 -13.38 -38.16
N LEU A 1046 15.46 -14.55 -38.53
CA LEU A 1046 16.68 -15.19 -38.02
C LEU A 1046 17.85 -14.22 -37.93
N THR A 1047 18.31 -13.92 -39.13
CA THR A 1047 19.45 -13.08 -39.47
C THR A 1047 19.01 -12.06 -40.50
N TRP A 1048 19.68 -10.90 -40.51
CA TRP A 1048 19.32 -9.78 -41.37
C TRP A 1048 20.51 -9.33 -42.19
N SER A 1049 20.26 -8.98 -43.45
CA SER A 1049 21.27 -8.41 -44.36
C SER A 1049 21.82 -7.07 -43.83
N ALA A 1050 22.92 -6.60 -44.42
CA ALA A 1050 23.30 -5.20 -44.31
C ALA A 1050 22.13 -4.29 -44.76
N ALA A 1051 22.06 -3.08 -44.20
CA ALA A 1051 21.05 -2.10 -44.58
C ALA A 1051 21.37 -1.53 -45.97
N GLN A 1052 20.36 -1.53 -46.85
CA GLN A 1052 20.44 -0.95 -48.18
C GLN A 1052 19.61 0.35 -48.21
N ALA A 1053 20.22 1.45 -48.65
CA ALA A 1053 19.51 2.70 -48.87
C ALA A 1053 18.55 2.56 -50.07
N LEU A 1054 17.34 3.10 -49.94
CA LEU A 1054 16.44 3.29 -51.08
C LEU A 1054 16.95 4.46 -51.95
N PRO A 1055 16.57 4.52 -53.25
CA PRO A 1055 16.96 5.63 -54.12
C PRO A 1055 16.51 6.99 -53.57
N ASP A 1056 17.26 8.04 -53.87
CA ASP A 1056 16.93 9.39 -53.40
C ASP A 1056 15.51 9.79 -53.84
N GLY A 1057 14.73 10.32 -52.91
CA GLY A 1057 13.32 10.65 -53.10
C GLY A 1057 12.33 9.53 -52.73
N PHE A 1058 12.80 8.31 -52.45
CA PHE A 1058 11.96 7.17 -52.05
C PHE A 1058 12.12 6.83 -50.56
N LEU A 1059 11.01 6.55 -49.88
CA LEU A 1059 10.97 6.18 -48.46
C LEU A 1059 10.51 4.74 -48.22
N GLY A 1060 10.00 4.09 -49.26
CA GLY A 1060 9.27 2.84 -49.19
C GLY A 1060 7.93 3.00 -48.44
N PRO A 1061 7.30 1.89 -48.02
CA PRO A 1061 6.02 1.94 -47.33
C PRO A 1061 6.11 2.73 -46.02
N VAL A 1062 5.32 3.79 -45.84
CA VAL A 1062 5.32 4.59 -44.60
C VAL A 1062 4.21 4.06 -43.69
N LYS A 1063 4.62 3.35 -42.63
CA LYS A 1063 3.78 2.78 -41.57
C LYS A 1063 2.93 1.57 -41.96
N ASN A 1064 2.18 1.62 -43.07
CA ASN A 1064 1.32 0.50 -43.49
C ASN A 1064 2.00 -0.43 -44.50
N LYS A 1065 1.65 -1.71 -44.47
CA LYS A 1065 2.26 -2.78 -45.28
C LYS A 1065 2.02 -2.59 -46.78
N PRO A 1066 3.00 -2.94 -47.65
CA PRO A 1066 2.79 -3.06 -49.08
C PRO A 1066 1.71 -4.07 -49.45
N VAL A 1067 1.12 -3.92 -50.63
CA VAL A 1067 0.21 -4.90 -51.22
C VAL A 1067 0.74 -5.33 -52.58
N LEU A 1068 0.90 -6.64 -52.78
CA LEU A 1068 1.20 -7.20 -54.09
C LEU A 1068 -0.08 -7.20 -54.93
N LEU A 1069 -0.08 -6.46 -56.02
CA LEU A 1069 -1.20 -6.33 -56.94
C LEU A 1069 -1.28 -7.53 -57.90
N ASP A 1070 -2.44 -7.70 -58.53
CA ASP A 1070 -2.71 -8.87 -59.39
C ASP A 1070 -1.84 -8.86 -60.67
N ASN A 1071 -1.27 -7.71 -61.03
CA ASN A 1071 -0.31 -7.53 -62.12
C ASN A 1071 1.15 -7.82 -61.71
N GLY A 1072 1.40 -8.31 -60.49
CA GLY A 1072 2.74 -8.62 -59.96
C GLY A 1072 3.51 -7.41 -59.44
N GLU A 1073 2.92 -6.22 -59.44
CA GLU A 1073 3.54 -5.00 -58.92
C GLU A 1073 3.33 -4.87 -57.41
N LEU A 1074 4.40 -4.58 -56.67
CA LEU A 1074 4.34 -4.28 -55.25
C LEU A 1074 4.00 -2.80 -55.05
N LEU A 1075 2.80 -2.51 -54.57
CA LEU A 1075 2.32 -1.17 -54.28
C LEU A 1075 2.64 -0.81 -52.82
N CYS A 1076 3.62 0.06 -52.59
CA CYS A 1076 3.95 0.53 -51.25
C CYS A 1076 3.15 1.82 -50.92
N PRO A 1077 2.25 1.80 -49.93
CA PRO A 1077 1.58 3.00 -49.46
C PRO A 1077 2.57 3.94 -48.78
N SER A 1078 2.73 5.16 -49.31
CA SER A 1078 3.66 6.15 -48.79
C SER A 1078 2.97 7.50 -48.55
N SER A 1079 3.67 8.40 -47.89
CA SER A 1079 3.17 9.75 -47.62
C SER A 1079 4.30 10.69 -47.22
N THR A 1080 4.15 11.97 -47.54
CA THR A 1080 5.09 13.02 -47.15
C THR A 1080 4.45 14.01 -46.18
N GLU A 1081 5.28 14.53 -45.27
CA GLU A 1081 4.92 15.58 -44.32
C GLU A 1081 5.71 16.87 -44.65
N GLY A 1082 5.02 18.00 -44.77
CA GLY A 1082 5.63 19.30 -45.12
C GLY A 1082 4.57 20.41 -45.26
N ASN A 1083 4.51 21.06 -46.43
CA ASN A 1083 3.47 22.03 -46.80
C ASN A 1083 2.10 21.33 -47.03
N GLY A 1084 1.54 20.76 -45.96
CA GLY A 1084 0.38 19.87 -46.00
C GLY A 1084 0.77 18.39 -45.97
N TRP A 1085 -0.22 17.54 -45.71
CA TRP A 1085 -0.08 16.09 -45.66
C TRP A 1085 -0.55 15.46 -46.97
N LYS A 1086 0.35 14.72 -47.63
CA LYS A 1086 0.11 14.18 -48.97
C LYS A 1086 0.34 12.68 -49.02
N VAL A 1087 -0.59 11.99 -49.68
CA VAL A 1087 -0.51 10.55 -49.98
C VAL A 1087 0.01 10.35 -51.39
N HIS A 1088 0.93 9.40 -51.54
CA HIS A 1088 1.45 8.92 -52.82
C HIS A 1088 1.83 7.43 -52.67
N PHE A 1089 2.19 6.79 -53.78
CA PHE A 1089 2.53 5.36 -53.80
C PHE A 1089 3.88 5.16 -54.44
N GLU A 1090 4.70 4.31 -53.82
CA GLU A 1090 6.00 3.91 -54.31
C GLU A 1090 5.90 2.47 -54.79
N CYS A 1091 6.05 2.24 -56.09
CA CYS A 1091 5.75 0.96 -56.72
C CYS A 1091 7.05 0.27 -57.16
N SER A 1092 7.11 -1.05 -57.05
CA SER A 1092 8.24 -1.84 -57.53
C SER A 1092 7.75 -3.13 -58.20
N THR A 1093 8.36 -3.49 -59.34
CA THR A 1093 8.04 -4.72 -60.09
C THR A 1093 9.06 -5.84 -59.85
N ASP A 1094 10.12 -5.58 -59.08
CA ASP A 1094 11.25 -6.49 -58.85
C ASP A 1094 11.58 -6.65 -57.36
N ASN A 1095 10.56 -6.52 -56.50
CA ASN A 1095 10.62 -6.66 -55.05
C ASN A 1095 11.54 -5.65 -54.36
N GLY A 1096 11.53 -4.40 -54.81
CA GLY A 1096 12.19 -3.27 -54.17
C GLY A 1096 13.59 -2.94 -54.69
N LYS A 1097 14.00 -3.50 -55.84
CA LYS A 1097 15.28 -3.14 -56.46
C LYS A 1097 15.15 -1.87 -57.31
N THR A 1098 14.06 -1.72 -58.06
CA THR A 1098 13.71 -0.51 -58.81
C THR A 1098 12.37 0.04 -58.35
N TRP A 1099 12.21 1.36 -58.45
CA TRP A 1099 11.09 2.09 -57.86
C TRP A 1099 10.50 3.13 -58.83
N THR A 1100 9.17 3.28 -58.80
CA THR A 1100 8.43 4.33 -59.49
C THR A 1100 7.47 5.02 -58.52
N MET A 1101 7.11 6.27 -58.77
CA MET A 1101 6.24 7.05 -57.89
C MET A 1101 4.91 7.39 -58.58
N ARG A 1102 3.79 7.23 -57.88
CA ARG A 1102 2.44 7.60 -58.32
C ARG A 1102 1.80 8.57 -57.33
N GLY A 1103 1.32 9.71 -57.83
CA GLY A 1103 0.77 10.79 -57.02
C GLY A 1103 1.73 11.97 -56.86
N PRO A 1104 1.50 12.89 -55.89
CA PRO A 1104 0.49 12.79 -54.84
C PRO A 1104 -0.95 12.85 -55.38
N ILE A 1105 -1.89 12.19 -54.68
CA ILE A 1105 -3.31 12.14 -55.07
C ILE A 1105 -4.14 13.25 -54.43
N ASN A 1106 -3.50 14.15 -53.66
CA ASN A 1106 -4.12 15.27 -52.99
C ASN A 1106 -3.19 16.48 -52.90
N ASP A 1107 -3.77 17.66 -52.70
CA ASP A 1107 -3.06 18.95 -52.65
C ASP A 1107 -2.46 19.28 -51.27
N GLY A 1108 -2.86 18.54 -50.22
CA GLY A 1108 -2.49 18.78 -48.84
C GLY A 1108 -3.20 19.98 -48.18
N LYS A 1109 -4.25 20.51 -48.80
CA LYS A 1109 -5.07 21.62 -48.30
C LYS A 1109 -6.52 21.22 -48.07
N THR A 1110 -7.17 20.58 -49.05
CA THR A 1110 -8.57 20.15 -48.93
C THR A 1110 -8.72 18.98 -47.95
N PHE A 1111 -7.83 18.00 -48.04
CA PHE A 1111 -7.67 16.93 -47.07
C PHE A 1111 -6.19 16.75 -46.74
N ASN A 1112 -5.85 16.82 -45.45
CA ASN A 1112 -4.52 16.57 -44.92
C ASN A 1112 -4.45 15.11 -44.47
N VAL A 1113 -4.08 14.22 -45.41
CA VAL A 1113 -4.09 12.77 -45.19
C VAL A 1113 -2.70 12.15 -45.36
N ILE A 1114 -2.41 11.11 -44.58
CA ILE A 1114 -1.15 10.33 -44.65
C ILE A 1114 -1.38 8.87 -44.26
N GLN A 1115 -0.36 8.04 -44.49
CA GLN A 1115 -0.28 6.63 -44.06
C GLN A 1115 -1.51 5.81 -44.50
N PRO A 1116 -1.76 5.68 -45.81
CA PRO A 1116 -2.93 4.95 -46.31
C PRO A 1116 -2.78 3.45 -46.02
N SER A 1117 -3.88 2.78 -45.71
CA SER A 1117 -4.02 1.33 -45.81
C SER A 1117 -4.62 1.00 -47.16
N VAL A 1118 -4.18 -0.07 -47.82
CA VAL A 1118 -4.69 -0.48 -49.14
C VAL A 1118 -5.58 -1.72 -48.97
N LEU A 1119 -6.81 -1.64 -49.47
CA LEU A 1119 -7.80 -2.71 -49.46
C LEU A 1119 -8.10 -3.15 -50.90
N LYS A 1120 -8.23 -4.46 -51.10
CA LYS A 1120 -8.58 -5.06 -52.39
C LYS A 1120 -10.08 -5.36 -52.46
N HIS A 1121 -10.68 -5.02 -53.60
CA HIS A 1121 -12.09 -5.32 -53.91
C HIS A 1121 -12.23 -6.24 -55.14
N GLY A 1122 -11.12 -6.78 -55.64
CA GLY A 1122 -11.05 -7.68 -56.79
C GLY A 1122 -11.02 -6.95 -58.14
N LYS A 1123 -10.58 -7.65 -59.20
CA LYS A 1123 -10.52 -7.15 -60.59
C LYS A 1123 -9.75 -5.83 -60.74
N GLY A 1124 -8.69 -5.64 -59.97
CA GLY A 1124 -7.88 -4.42 -59.97
C GLY A 1124 -8.51 -3.20 -59.28
N LYS A 1125 -9.69 -3.35 -58.67
CA LYS A 1125 -10.31 -2.33 -57.83
C LYS A 1125 -9.68 -2.28 -56.44
N LEU A 1126 -9.22 -1.10 -56.05
CA LEU A 1126 -8.57 -0.82 -54.77
C LEU A 1126 -9.28 0.31 -54.04
N GLN A 1127 -9.24 0.26 -52.72
CA GLN A 1127 -9.64 1.35 -51.84
C GLN A 1127 -8.45 1.69 -50.94
N ILE A 1128 -8.25 2.97 -50.66
CA ILE A 1128 -7.37 3.39 -49.58
C ILE A 1128 -8.14 3.99 -48.43
N LEU A 1129 -7.64 3.77 -47.22
CA LEU A 1129 -8.12 4.40 -45.99
C LEU A 1129 -6.97 5.13 -45.31
N CYS A 1130 -7.11 6.44 -45.13
CA CYS A 1130 -6.08 7.32 -44.61
C CYS A 1130 -6.50 7.90 -43.25
N ARG A 1131 -5.53 8.10 -42.36
CA ARG A 1131 -5.73 9.02 -41.24
C ARG A 1131 -5.66 10.47 -41.72
N SER A 1132 -6.33 11.38 -41.03
CA SER A 1132 -6.48 12.78 -41.45
C SER A 1132 -6.36 13.78 -40.31
N LYS A 1133 -6.20 15.08 -40.63
CA LYS A 1133 -6.38 16.18 -39.66
C LYS A 1133 -7.83 16.65 -39.57
N GLU A 1134 -8.66 16.26 -40.52
CA GLU A 1134 -10.05 16.69 -40.67
C GLU A 1134 -11.02 15.95 -39.73
N GLY A 1135 -10.52 15.06 -38.87
CA GLY A 1135 -11.32 14.42 -37.82
C GLY A 1135 -12.07 13.16 -38.28
N ALA A 1136 -11.86 12.69 -39.50
CA ALA A 1136 -12.48 11.48 -40.06
C ALA A 1136 -11.45 10.58 -40.75
N VAL A 1137 -11.72 9.28 -40.87
CA VAL A 1137 -10.98 8.42 -41.80
C VAL A 1137 -11.39 8.82 -43.22
N VAL A 1138 -10.42 9.03 -44.09
CA VAL A 1138 -10.63 9.51 -45.47
C VAL A 1138 -10.32 8.41 -46.45
N GLN A 1139 -11.11 8.30 -47.51
CA GLN A 1139 -10.97 7.27 -48.53
C GLN A 1139 -10.75 7.83 -49.94
N SER A 1140 -10.19 6.99 -50.82
CA SER A 1140 -10.17 7.17 -52.28
C SER A 1140 -10.16 5.79 -52.94
N TRP A 1141 -10.64 5.73 -54.18
CA TRP A 1141 -10.83 4.50 -54.94
C TRP A 1141 -10.00 4.51 -56.22
N SER A 1142 -9.49 3.34 -56.59
CA SER A 1142 -8.86 3.11 -57.88
C SER A 1142 -9.54 1.93 -58.57
N GLU A 1143 -9.78 2.04 -59.87
CA GLU A 1143 -10.39 0.99 -60.70
C GLU A 1143 -9.34 0.35 -61.65
N ASP A 1144 -8.06 0.74 -61.54
CA ASP A 1144 -7.01 0.42 -62.51
C ASP A 1144 -5.68 -0.03 -61.87
N ASN A 1145 -5.74 -0.79 -60.77
CA ASN A 1145 -4.58 -1.25 -59.99
C ASN A 1145 -3.73 -0.09 -59.43
N GLY A 1146 -4.38 0.98 -58.94
CA GLY A 1146 -3.73 2.09 -58.27
C GLY A 1146 -2.96 3.02 -59.21
N LYS A 1147 -3.26 3.02 -60.52
CA LYS A 1147 -2.64 3.96 -61.47
C LYS A 1147 -3.30 5.33 -61.36
N THR A 1148 -4.63 5.37 -61.27
CA THR A 1148 -5.43 6.57 -61.03
C THR A 1148 -6.31 6.39 -59.79
N TRP A 1149 -6.66 7.52 -59.16
CA TRP A 1149 -7.39 7.56 -57.90
C TRP A 1149 -8.51 8.59 -57.97
N SER A 1150 -9.67 8.26 -57.41
CA SER A 1150 -10.79 9.19 -57.25
C SER A 1150 -10.42 10.34 -56.33
N ALA A 1151 -11.19 11.43 -56.38
CA ALA A 1151 -11.10 12.47 -55.36
C ALA A 1151 -11.28 11.87 -53.95
N LEU A 1152 -10.57 12.45 -52.97
CA LEU A 1152 -10.69 12.04 -51.57
C LEU A 1152 -12.07 12.42 -51.01
N SER A 1153 -12.63 11.53 -50.19
CA SER A 1153 -13.90 11.76 -49.47
C SER A 1153 -13.82 11.25 -48.04
N ALA A 1154 -14.47 11.92 -47.09
CA ALA A 1154 -14.58 11.42 -45.72
C ALA A 1154 -15.49 10.17 -45.64
N THR A 1155 -15.13 9.23 -44.78
CA THR A 1155 -15.99 8.10 -44.39
C THR A 1155 -16.84 8.47 -43.17
N ALA A 1156 -17.76 7.59 -42.76
CA ALA A 1156 -18.50 7.72 -41.50
C ALA A 1156 -17.67 7.39 -40.24
N LEU A 1157 -16.42 6.95 -40.39
CA LEU A 1157 -15.56 6.62 -39.25
C LEU A 1157 -14.78 7.85 -38.76
N PRO A 1158 -14.81 8.16 -37.46
CA PRO A 1158 -14.03 9.28 -36.92
C PRO A 1158 -12.53 8.97 -36.91
N ASN A 1159 -11.71 10.03 -36.88
CA ASN A 1159 -10.27 9.91 -36.66
C ASN A 1159 -9.74 11.01 -35.72
N ASN A 1160 -8.90 10.60 -34.79
CA ASN A 1160 -8.28 11.42 -33.75
C ASN A 1160 -6.86 11.86 -34.12
N ASN A 1161 -6.47 11.74 -35.39
CA ASN A 1161 -5.09 11.89 -35.86
C ASN A 1161 -4.11 10.81 -35.35
N SER A 1162 -4.63 9.63 -34.98
CA SER A 1162 -3.83 8.42 -34.70
C SER A 1162 -3.71 7.57 -35.97
N GLY A 1163 -2.62 6.80 -36.04
CA GLY A 1163 -2.41 5.81 -37.09
C GLY A 1163 -3.50 4.73 -37.09
N THR A 1164 -3.91 4.30 -38.28
CA THR A 1164 -4.86 3.21 -38.52
C THR A 1164 -4.23 2.19 -39.47
N ASP A 1165 -4.63 0.92 -39.40
CA ASP A 1165 -4.29 -0.09 -40.41
C ASP A 1165 -5.56 -0.87 -40.77
N ALA A 1166 -5.61 -1.37 -42.00
CA ALA A 1166 -6.73 -2.14 -42.51
C ALA A 1166 -6.25 -3.33 -43.34
N VAL A 1167 -7.10 -4.34 -43.47
CA VAL A 1167 -6.82 -5.54 -44.27
C VAL A 1167 -8.11 -6.04 -44.92
N THR A 1168 -7.98 -6.55 -46.15
CA THR A 1168 -9.02 -7.33 -46.81
C THR A 1168 -8.93 -8.77 -46.34
N LEU A 1169 -10.03 -9.29 -45.82
CA LEU A 1169 -10.15 -10.66 -45.35
C LEU A 1169 -10.33 -11.63 -46.54
N ALA A 1170 -9.98 -12.89 -46.34
CA ALA A 1170 -10.08 -13.95 -47.33
C ALA A 1170 -11.52 -14.21 -47.80
N ASP A 1171 -12.53 -13.81 -47.00
CA ASP A 1171 -13.95 -13.88 -47.36
C ASP A 1171 -14.45 -12.60 -48.08
N GLY A 1172 -13.57 -11.66 -48.39
CA GLY A 1172 -13.87 -10.43 -49.13
C GLY A 1172 -14.27 -9.24 -48.24
N ARG A 1173 -14.53 -9.45 -46.95
CA ARG A 1173 -14.83 -8.37 -46.01
C ARG A 1173 -13.60 -7.49 -45.77
N GLN A 1174 -13.83 -6.25 -45.41
CA GLN A 1174 -12.80 -5.26 -45.07
C GLN A 1174 -12.78 -5.06 -43.56
N LEU A 1175 -11.59 -5.05 -42.95
CA LEU A 1175 -11.41 -4.85 -41.51
C LEU A 1175 -10.46 -3.67 -41.26
N ILE A 1176 -10.83 -2.76 -40.36
CA ILE A 1176 -9.99 -1.64 -39.92
C ILE A 1176 -9.77 -1.67 -38.41
N VAL A 1177 -8.53 -1.38 -38.00
CA VAL A 1177 -8.16 -1.10 -36.61
C VAL A 1177 -7.85 0.39 -36.46
N TYR A 1178 -8.58 1.08 -35.59
CA TYR A 1178 -8.52 2.54 -35.45
C TYR A 1178 -9.03 3.01 -34.09
N ASN A 1179 -8.75 4.27 -33.73
CA ASN A 1179 -9.37 4.87 -32.56
C ASN A 1179 -10.71 5.51 -32.94
N HIS A 1180 -11.83 5.04 -32.37
CA HIS A 1180 -13.16 5.58 -32.64
C HIS A 1180 -13.40 6.90 -31.88
N VAL A 1181 -12.60 7.91 -32.18
CA VAL A 1181 -12.66 9.24 -31.55
C VAL A 1181 -12.44 10.32 -32.58
N LYS A 1182 -13.26 11.36 -32.53
CA LYS A 1182 -13.11 12.54 -33.37
C LYS A 1182 -12.11 13.51 -32.74
N THR A 1183 -11.29 14.16 -33.56
CA THR A 1183 -10.42 15.24 -33.08
C THR A 1183 -11.27 16.40 -32.56
N PRO A 1184 -11.10 16.86 -31.29
CA PRO A 1184 -11.87 17.98 -30.77
C PRO A 1184 -11.64 19.27 -31.56
N ALA A 1185 -12.66 20.11 -31.67
CA ALA A 1185 -12.57 21.39 -32.37
C ALA A 1185 -11.40 22.25 -31.83
N GLY A 1186 -10.59 22.80 -32.72
CA GLY A 1186 -9.43 23.62 -32.37
C GLY A 1186 -8.22 22.85 -31.82
N LYS A 1187 -8.25 21.51 -31.73
CA LYS A 1187 -7.11 20.68 -31.32
C LYS A 1187 -6.46 20.01 -32.54
N SER A 1188 -5.17 19.73 -32.44
CA SER A 1188 -4.41 19.05 -33.51
C SER A 1188 -4.48 17.53 -33.46
N LYS A 1189 -4.91 16.96 -32.32
CA LYS A 1189 -5.04 15.51 -32.05
C LYS A 1189 -6.18 15.26 -31.05
N GLY A 1190 -6.84 14.11 -31.16
CA GLY A 1190 -7.80 13.62 -30.17
C GLY A 1190 -7.21 12.54 -29.25
N ALA A 1191 -8.04 12.01 -28.35
CA ALA A 1191 -7.65 10.95 -27.43
C ALA A 1191 -7.38 9.63 -28.17
N ARG A 1192 -6.27 8.96 -27.88
CA ARG A 1192 -5.87 7.65 -28.45
C ARG A 1192 -6.47 6.47 -27.69
N THR A 1193 -7.78 6.53 -27.51
CA THR A 1193 -8.61 5.51 -26.87
C THR A 1193 -10.09 5.84 -27.09
N PRO A 1194 -11.01 4.87 -27.25
CA PRO A 1194 -10.76 3.44 -27.38
C PRO A 1194 -9.97 3.09 -28.65
N LEU A 1195 -9.34 1.92 -28.68
CA LEU A 1195 -8.81 1.28 -29.89
C LEU A 1195 -9.80 0.19 -30.31
N ASN A 1196 -10.34 0.31 -31.52
CA ASN A 1196 -11.49 -0.43 -32.00
C ASN A 1196 -11.16 -1.23 -33.26
N VAL A 1197 -11.98 -2.25 -33.51
CA VAL A 1197 -12.05 -2.99 -34.78
C VAL A 1197 -13.43 -2.79 -35.39
N ALA A 1198 -13.47 -2.33 -36.64
CA ALA A 1198 -14.70 -2.28 -37.43
C ALA A 1198 -14.56 -3.14 -38.69
N VAL A 1199 -15.69 -3.68 -39.16
CA VAL A 1199 -15.78 -4.57 -40.32
C VAL A 1199 -16.81 -4.02 -41.31
N SER A 1200 -16.55 -4.17 -42.61
CA SER A 1200 -17.43 -3.72 -43.69
C SER A 1200 -17.44 -4.75 -44.82
N ASP A 1201 -18.61 -5.00 -45.40
CA ASP A 1201 -18.73 -5.90 -46.56
C ASP A 1201 -18.37 -5.21 -47.88
N ASP A 1202 -18.48 -3.88 -47.94
CA ASP A 1202 -18.31 -3.08 -49.17
C ASP A 1202 -17.25 -1.98 -49.05
N GLY A 1203 -16.63 -1.83 -47.88
CA GLY A 1203 -15.66 -0.77 -47.56
C GLY A 1203 -16.29 0.61 -47.30
N ILE A 1204 -17.61 0.74 -47.37
CA ILE A 1204 -18.35 2.00 -47.23
C ILE A 1204 -19.16 2.00 -45.93
N HIS A 1205 -19.93 0.93 -45.69
CA HIS A 1205 -20.78 0.78 -44.52
C HIS A 1205 -20.07 -0.05 -43.45
N TRP A 1206 -19.72 0.57 -42.32
CA TRP A 1206 -18.91 -0.03 -41.28
C TRP A 1206 -19.75 -0.44 -40.06
N SER A 1207 -19.50 -1.65 -39.56
CA SER A 1207 -20.08 -2.18 -38.33
C SER A 1207 -19.01 -2.29 -37.24
N ALA A 1208 -19.40 -1.98 -36.00
CA ALA A 1208 -18.61 -2.19 -34.80
C ALA A 1208 -18.44 -3.69 -34.53
N ALA A 1209 -17.20 -4.12 -34.26
CA ALA A 1209 -16.88 -5.53 -34.00
C ALA A 1209 -16.21 -5.72 -32.63
N LEU A 1210 -15.09 -5.04 -32.36
CA LEU A 1210 -14.33 -5.19 -31.12
C LEU A 1210 -13.86 -3.86 -30.53
N VAL A 1211 -13.64 -3.87 -29.22
CA VAL A 1211 -12.87 -2.86 -28.48
C VAL A 1211 -11.61 -3.57 -27.96
N LEU A 1212 -10.47 -3.33 -28.60
CA LEU A 1212 -9.20 -3.89 -28.17
C LEU A 1212 -8.73 -3.26 -26.87
N GLU A 1213 -8.88 -1.93 -26.76
CA GLU A 1213 -8.54 -1.15 -25.58
C GLU A 1213 -9.62 -0.11 -25.31
N GLY A 1214 -10.17 -0.08 -24.10
CA GLY A 1214 -11.23 0.86 -23.70
C GLY A 1214 -10.84 1.83 -22.58
N SER A 1215 -9.61 1.75 -22.07
CA SER A 1215 -9.15 2.55 -20.94
C SER A 1215 -8.98 4.02 -21.35
N PRO A 1216 -9.30 5.01 -20.50
CA PRO A 1216 -9.17 6.45 -20.76
C PRO A 1216 -7.72 6.91 -20.98
N VAL A 1217 -6.73 6.05 -20.68
CA VAL A 1217 -5.32 6.32 -20.93
C VAL A 1217 -5.15 6.48 -22.45
N SER A 1218 -5.01 7.73 -22.89
CA SER A 1218 -4.96 8.14 -24.29
C SER A 1218 -3.61 7.80 -24.96
N GLN A 1219 -3.21 6.52 -24.94
CA GLN A 1219 -1.92 6.08 -25.48
C GLN A 1219 -1.95 4.70 -26.21
N TYR A 1220 -3.09 4.29 -26.78
CA TYR A 1220 -3.19 3.08 -27.62
C TYR A 1220 -3.16 3.48 -29.09
N SER A 1221 -2.12 3.08 -29.83
CA SER A 1221 -1.93 3.63 -31.19
C SER A 1221 -1.04 2.80 -32.10
N TYR A 1222 -1.00 3.21 -33.37
CA TYR A 1222 -0.22 2.57 -34.45
C TYR A 1222 -0.45 1.05 -34.51
N PRO A 1223 -1.69 0.63 -34.80
CA PRO A 1223 -1.97 -0.77 -35.06
C PRO A 1223 -1.32 -1.22 -36.37
N SER A 1224 -0.99 -2.49 -36.47
CA SER A 1224 -0.71 -3.21 -37.71
C SER A 1224 -1.54 -4.49 -37.71
N VAL A 1225 -2.19 -4.78 -38.83
CA VAL A 1225 -3.13 -5.91 -38.95
C VAL A 1225 -2.83 -6.73 -40.20
N ILE A 1226 -2.85 -8.05 -40.06
CA ILE A 1226 -2.78 -9.02 -41.16
C ILE A 1226 -3.82 -10.11 -40.94
N GLN A 1227 -4.17 -10.84 -42.00
CA GLN A 1227 -4.80 -12.15 -41.87
C GLN A 1227 -3.78 -13.22 -42.28
N THR A 1228 -3.60 -14.22 -41.44
CA THR A 1228 -2.67 -15.34 -41.65
C THR A 1228 -3.32 -16.44 -42.50
N ALA A 1229 -2.50 -17.36 -43.03
CA ALA A 1229 -2.95 -18.46 -43.87
C ALA A 1229 -3.93 -19.43 -43.18
N ASP A 1230 -3.92 -19.48 -41.85
CA ASP A 1230 -4.87 -20.24 -41.02
C ASP A 1230 -6.25 -19.56 -40.86
N GLY A 1231 -6.43 -18.37 -41.44
CA GLY A 1231 -7.67 -17.62 -41.46
C GLY A 1231 -7.89 -16.69 -40.27
N TYR A 1232 -6.98 -16.66 -39.28
CA TYR A 1232 -7.07 -15.74 -38.15
C TYR A 1232 -6.55 -14.34 -38.52
N VAL A 1233 -7.11 -13.33 -37.87
CA VAL A 1233 -6.64 -11.94 -37.97
C VAL A 1233 -5.71 -11.67 -36.80
N HIS A 1234 -4.51 -11.18 -37.10
CA HIS A 1234 -3.53 -10.81 -36.09
C HIS A 1234 -3.32 -9.30 -36.08
N VAL A 1235 -3.42 -8.70 -34.89
CA VAL A 1235 -3.23 -7.27 -34.66
C VAL A 1235 -2.08 -7.09 -33.68
N VAL A 1236 -1.14 -6.19 -34.01
CA VAL A 1236 -0.17 -5.66 -33.05
C VAL A 1236 -0.34 -4.16 -32.93
N TYR A 1237 -0.12 -3.59 -31.74
CA TYR A 1237 -0.20 -2.14 -31.55
C TYR A 1237 0.68 -1.66 -30.40
N THR A 1238 0.99 -0.36 -30.41
CA THR A 1238 1.68 0.28 -29.30
C THR A 1238 0.73 0.44 -28.10
N TRP A 1239 1.10 -0.18 -26.99
CA TRP A 1239 0.41 -0.06 -25.71
C TRP A 1239 1.16 0.92 -24.80
N ARG A 1240 0.56 2.08 -24.56
CA ARG A 1240 1.08 3.14 -23.68
C ARG A 1240 2.51 3.59 -23.95
N ARG A 1241 2.97 3.45 -25.20
CA ARG A 1241 4.37 3.69 -25.63
C ARG A 1241 5.43 2.88 -24.88
N GLN A 1242 5.06 1.86 -24.13
CA GLN A 1242 5.99 1.09 -23.31
C GLN A 1242 6.14 -0.32 -23.87
N ARG A 1243 5.03 -0.96 -24.25
CA ARG A 1243 4.99 -2.35 -24.72
C ARG A 1243 4.26 -2.47 -26.05
N ILE A 1244 4.44 -3.61 -26.72
CA ILE A 1244 3.67 -3.99 -27.89
C ILE A 1244 2.70 -5.12 -27.51
N ARG A 1245 1.42 -4.90 -27.80
CA ARG A 1245 0.37 -5.92 -27.61
C ARG A 1245 0.19 -6.72 -28.89
N HIS A 1246 -0.08 -8.01 -28.76
CA HIS A 1246 -0.50 -8.91 -29.84
C HIS A 1246 -1.89 -9.47 -29.53
N VAL A 1247 -2.80 -9.41 -30.50
CA VAL A 1247 -4.17 -9.93 -30.41
C VAL A 1247 -4.46 -10.81 -31.62
N LYS A 1248 -4.89 -12.05 -31.37
CA LYS A 1248 -5.37 -12.99 -32.39
C LYS A 1248 -6.90 -13.02 -32.37
N ILE A 1249 -7.52 -12.86 -33.52
CA ILE A 1249 -8.96 -12.71 -33.70
C ILE A 1249 -9.46 -13.78 -34.67
N ASP A 1250 -10.51 -14.49 -34.33
CA ASP A 1250 -11.30 -15.29 -35.27
C ASP A 1250 -12.34 -14.39 -35.96
N PRO A 1251 -12.13 -14.00 -37.23
CA PRO A 1251 -13.05 -13.10 -37.92
C PRO A 1251 -14.44 -13.73 -38.18
N ARG A 1252 -14.59 -15.05 -38.04
CA ARG A 1252 -15.85 -15.78 -38.23
C ARG A 1252 -16.73 -15.73 -36.98
N ALA A 1253 -16.14 -15.48 -35.81
CA ALA A 1253 -16.83 -15.45 -34.52
C ALA A 1253 -17.26 -14.03 -34.10
N LEU A 1254 -16.94 -13.00 -34.90
CA LEU A 1254 -17.26 -11.61 -34.62
C LEU A 1254 -18.77 -11.37 -34.63
N GLU A 1255 -19.26 -10.67 -33.61
CA GLU A 1255 -20.60 -10.09 -33.60
C GLU A 1255 -20.53 -8.65 -34.10
N LEU A 1256 -21.29 -8.34 -35.14
CA LEU A 1256 -21.28 -7.04 -35.80
C LEU A 1256 -22.52 -6.22 -35.42
N LYS A 1257 -22.32 -4.96 -35.05
CA LYS A 1257 -23.41 -4.00 -34.82
C LYS A 1257 -23.24 -2.75 -35.69
N PRO A 1258 -24.31 -2.17 -36.26
CA PRO A 1258 -24.21 -0.94 -37.07
C PRO A 1258 -23.62 0.24 -36.28
N ILE A 1259 -22.75 1.02 -36.91
CA ILE A 1259 -22.27 2.31 -36.39
C ILE A 1259 -23.21 3.40 -36.91
N ASN A 1260 -23.95 4.06 -36.02
CA ASN A 1260 -24.92 5.10 -36.38
C ASN A 1260 -24.43 6.47 -35.94
N ASN A 1261 -24.48 7.46 -36.84
CA ASN A 1261 -24.12 8.86 -36.55
C ASN A 1261 -22.74 9.04 -35.89
N GLU A 1262 -21.73 8.31 -36.36
CA GLU A 1262 -20.36 8.29 -35.79
C GLU A 1262 -20.30 7.84 -34.32
N GLN A 1263 -21.36 7.22 -33.77
CA GLN A 1263 -21.36 6.72 -32.38
C GLN A 1263 -21.13 5.21 -32.33
N TRP A 1264 -20.23 4.80 -31.45
CA TRP A 1264 -20.06 3.39 -31.10
C TRP A 1264 -21.30 2.91 -30.32
N PRO A 1265 -21.92 1.78 -30.71
CA PRO A 1265 -23.18 1.29 -30.15
C PRO A 1265 -23.08 0.65 -28.76
#